data_AF-A0A8C4PSB6-F1
#
_entry.id   AF-A0A8C4PSB6-F1
#
_cell.length_a   1.000
_cell.length_b   1.000
_cell.length_c   1.000
_cell.angle_alpha   90.00
_cell.angle_beta   90.00
_cell.angle_gamma   90.00
#
_symmetry.space_group_name_H-M   'P 1'
#
loop_
_entity.id
_entity.type
_entity.pdbx_description
1 polymer ?
#
loop_
_entity_poly.entity_id
_entity_poly.type
_entity_poly.pdbx_seq_one_letter_code
_entity_poly.pdbx_strand_id
1 'polypeptide(L)'
;MASLFPPPSQDGQGELAMNLSSTQQGPALAPTLTSCWRGRDSTGHSEPPRLQLHRRKFCSRGSRCVLSRETGEPECRCLEACRPSYVPVCGSDGRFYENHCELHRAACLLEKKIIIVHSKDCFLKGDPCTMADYARLKNVLLAIQTRLQPPQEGDSRQDPASQKRLLVESLFKDLDADGDGHLSSNELAQHVLKEQDLEEDFLGCSPGDLLRFDDYNKDGSLTLHEFYTAFQVVQLSLAPEERVSVATVTVGLSTVLTCAIRGDLRPPIIWKRNGLALNFLDLEDINDFGEDDSLYITKVTTIHMGNYTCHASGHEELFQTHVLQVNVPPVIRVYPETQAQEPGVAASLRCHAEGIPMPRITWLKNGVDVSTQMSKQLSLLANGSELHISSVRYEDTGAYTCIAKNEVGVDEDISSLFIEDSARKTLANILWREEGLSVGNMFYVFSNDGIIILHPVDCEIQRHLKPTEKIFMKRTEERQRRGSPEMSGEGDATQPCQWASAVNVRHRYIYVAQPALSRVLVVDVQAQKVLQSIGVDPLPAKLSYDKSHDQVWVLSWGDVHKSQPSLQVITEASTGQGQHLIRTPFTGVEDFFIPPTNLIINHIRFGFIFNKSEPVVHKVDLERLMLLKTIGLQRYGCMPQAMAHTHLGGYFFIQCRQDGSTSAAPQLLIDSVTDSVNGPNGDVSGTPHTSPDGRFIVSAAATSPKLHVQEITLRGEIQTLYDLTISQGISDVAFQRSFTQGNQYYVYATLETEPALLFLELSTGKTGVLKNLKEPPRGPAWPWGGPRRIMRDSGLFGQYLLTPAQESLFLINGRQNTLRCEVSGIKRGTTVVWVGEV
;
A
#
# COMPACT_ATOMS: atom_id res chain seq x y z
N MET A 1 29.49 32.67 35.09
CA MET A 1 30.71 33.51 34.91
C MET A 1 30.53 34.37 33.68
N ALA A 2 31.12 35.57 33.61
CA ALA A 2 30.95 36.49 32.48
C ALA A 2 32.20 37.36 32.25
N SER A 3 32.58 37.52 30.98
CA SER A 3 33.62 38.41 30.42
C SER A 3 33.47 38.36 28.89
N LEU A 4 33.20 39.44 28.12
CA LEU A 4 34.01 40.67 27.88
C LEU A 4 35.32 40.33 27.14
N PHE A 5 35.72 40.90 25.98
CA PHE A 5 35.32 42.09 25.18
C PHE A 5 35.34 41.77 23.63
N PRO A 6 35.70 42.67 22.69
CA PRO A 6 34.93 43.75 22.02
C PRO A 6 34.70 43.51 20.49
N PRO A 7 33.97 44.40 19.75
CA PRO A 7 33.71 44.25 18.31
C PRO A 7 34.68 45.01 17.39
N PRO A 8 34.80 44.60 16.11
CA PRO A 8 35.15 45.52 15.02
C PRO A 8 34.34 45.35 13.70
N SER A 9 34.21 46.47 12.98
CA SER A 9 34.09 46.64 11.50
C SER A 9 33.12 45.79 10.65
N GLN A 10 32.29 46.49 9.85
CA GLN A 10 31.75 45.98 8.58
C GLN A 10 32.86 45.92 7.52
N ASP A 11 32.98 44.81 6.79
CA ASP A 11 32.81 44.75 5.32
C ASP A 11 33.17 43.34 4.79
N GLY A 12 32.51 42.92 3.71
CA GLY A 12 32.75 41.62 3.07
C GLY A 12 31.46 40.81 2.83
N GLN A 13 30.67 41.20 1.84
CA GLN A 13 29.59 40.35 1.33
C GLN A 13 30.19 39.21 0.49
N GLY A 14 29.80 37.97 0.82
CA GLY A 14 30.11 36.78 0.02
C GLY A 14 28.89 35.87 -0.03
N GLU A 15 28.40 35.55 -1.24
CA GLU A 15 27.24 34.68 -1.43
C GLU A 15 27.58 33.22 -1.15
N LEU A 16 26.81 32.57 -0.25
CA LEU A 16 26.90 31.14 0.01
C LEU A 16 25.79 30.38 -0.72
N ALA A 17 25.98 30.19 -2.03
CA ALA A 17 25.11 29.35 -2.84
C ALA A 17 25.38 27.85 -2.57
N MET A 18 24.49 27.19 -1.81
CA MET A 18 24.56 25.74 -1.59
C MET A 18 24.03 24.96 -2.80
N ASN A 19 24.89 24.73 -3.79
CA ASN A 19 24.74 23.59 -4.70
C ASN A 19 25.01 22.29 -3.94
N LEU A 20 24.12 21.30 -4.05
CA LEU A 20 24.44 19.91 -3.72
C LEU A 20 25.26 19.28 -4.87
N SER A 21 26.49 19.75 -5.01
CA SER A 21 27.54 19.12 -5.82
C SER A 21 28.61 18.57 -4.88
N SER A 22 28.59 17.26 -4.66
CA SER A 22 29.53 16.56 -3.78
C SER A 22 30.94 16.54 -4.38
N THR A 23 31.78 17.51 -4.02
CA THR A 23 33.15 17.64 -4.50
C THR A 23 34.13 16.73 -3.74
N GLN A 24 34.04 15.43 -4.00
CA GLN A 24 35.22 14.56 -4.07
C GLN A 24 35.35 14.07 -5.52
N GLN A 25 36.58 14.00 -6.03
CA GLN A 25 36.83 13.90 -7.47
C GLN A 25 36.65 12.44 -7.98
N GLY A 26 35.59 12.23 -8.76
CA GLY A 26 35.21 10.96 -9.42
C GLY A 26 34.14 11.24 -10.50
N PRO A 27 34.03 10.43 -11.57
CA PRO A 27 33.73 11.00 -12.88
C PRO A 27 32.25 11.33 -13.19
N ALA A 28 32.12 12.41 -13.97
CA ALA A 28 31.00 12.92 -14.80
C ALA A 28 29.60 12.27 -14.64
N LEU A 29 28.58 13.11 -14.46
CA LEU A 29 27.16 12.71 -14.44
C LEU A 29 26.52 12.69 -15.85
N ALA A 30 25.28 12.19 -15.98
CA ALA A 30 24.58 12.06 -17.27
C ALA A 30 23.69 10.79 -17.49
N PRO A 31 22.38 10.60 -17.09
CA PRO A 31 21.37 11.50 -16.50
C PRO A 31 20.64 11.00 -15.21
N THR A 32 19.78 11.87 -14.67
CA THR A 32 18.66 11.55 -13.73
C THR A 32 17.48 12.51 -13.95
N LEU A 33 16.32 12.22 -13.35
CA LEU A 33 15.11 13.08 -13.31
C LEU A 33 15.28 14.18 -12.24
N THR A 34 16.28 15.02 -12.49
CA THR A 34 16.74 16.10 -11.60
C THR A 34 15.60 16.99 -11.07
N SER A 35 15.74 17.43 -9.81
CA SER A 35 14.83 18.41 -9.21
C SER A 35 15.57 19.48 -8.43
N CYS A 36 15.04 20.70 -8.45
CA CYS A 36 15.63 21.87 -7.80
C CYS A 36 14.52 22.80 -7.28
N TRP A 37 14.83 23.56 -6.23
CA TRP A 37 13.88 24.43 -5.53
C TRP A 37 14.59 25.67 -4.96
N ARG A 38 13.84 26.75 -4.76
CA ARG A 38 14.33 27.97 -4.11
C ARG A 38 14.26 27.83 -2.58
N GLY A 39 15.32 28.26 -1.88
CA GLY A 39 15.37 28.33 -0.42
C GLY A 39 14.52 29.48 0.15
N ARG A 40 14.26 29.47 1.46
CA ARG A 40 13.57 30.58 2.15
C ARG A 40 14.58 31.68 2.47
N ASP A 41 14.36 32.87 1.92
CA ASP A 41 15.08 34.08 2.32
C ASP A 41 14.73 34.46 3.77
N SER A 42 15.73 34.43 4.66
CA SER A 42 15.58 34.79 6.08
C SER A 42 15.94 36.26 6.32
N THR A 43 15.20 37.19 5.72
CA THR A 43 15.25 38.62 6.10
C THR A 43 13.97 38.98 6.84
N GLY A 44 14.11 39.46 8.08
CA GLY A 44 12.98 39.58 9.01
C GLY A 44 12.19 40.87 8.82
N HIS A 45 10.98 40.78 8.27
CA HIS A 45 9.89 41.76 8.41
C HIS A 45 8.58 41.03 8.75
N SER A 46 7.66 41.73 9.42
CA SER A 46 6.56 41.13 10.17
C SER A 46 5.19 41.27 9.49
N GLU A 47 4.79 40.24 8.73
CA GLU A 47 3.41 40.05 8.25
C GLU A 47 2.99 38.56 8.33
N PRO A 48 1.68 38.25 8.37
CA PRO A 48 1.18 36.90 8.64
C PRO A 48 1.37 35.92 7.45
N PRO A 49 1.59 34.62 7.72
CA PRO A 49 1.97 33.66 6.69
C PRO A 49 0.80 33.25 5.80
N ARG A 50 0.75 33.79 4.57
CA ARG A 50 0.09 33.11 3.45
C ARG A 50 0.96 31.94 3.00
N LEU A 51 0.38 30.75 2.83
CA LEU A 51 1.11 29.60 2.28
C LEU A 51 1.48 29.86 0.81
N GLN A 52 2.73 30.26 0.56
CA GLN A 52 3.33 30.09 -0.76
C GLN A 52 3.89 28.68 -0.86
N LEU A 53 3.33 27.92 -1.80
CA LEU A 53 3.69 26.52 -2.07
C LEU A 53 5.14 26.44 -2.56
N HIS A 54 5.91 25.47 -2.04
CA HIS A 54 7.26 25.21 -2.54
C HIS A 54 7.19 24.74 -4.01
N ARG A 55 7.51 25.64 -4.96
CA ARG A 55 7.68 25.31 -6.38
C ARG A 55 8.96 24.49 -6.59
N ARG A 56 8.90 23.19 -6.26
CA ARG A 56 9.90 22.20 -6.67
C ARG A 56 9.56 21.72 -8.08
N LYS A 57 10.49 21.89 -9.01
CA LYS A 57 10.32 21.47 -10.42
C LYS A 57 11.07 20.17 -10.65
N PHE A 58 10.46 19.29 -11.43
CA PHE A 58 11.04 18.04 -11.89
C PHE A 58 11.23 18.14 -13.40
N CYS A 59 12.40 17.71 -13.87
CA CYS A 59 12.81 17.88 -15.25
C CYS A 59 12.90 16.51 -15.92
N SER A 60 12.29 16.38 -17.10
CA SER A 60 12.21 15.10 -17.82
C SER A 60 13.59 14.48 -18.05
N ARG A 61 13.64 13.14 -18.14
CA ARG A 61 14.85 12.40 -18.57
C ARG A 61 15.50 13.15 -19.75
N GLY A 62 16.82 13.25 -19.77
CA GLY A 62 17.55 14.06 -20.77
C GLY A 62 17.74 15.55 -20.41
N SER A 63 17.23 16.02 -19.26
CA SER A 63 17.35 17.42 -18.84
C SER A 63 17.72 17.60 -17.35
N ARG A 64 18.50 18.64 -17.05
CA ARG A 64 18.87 19.07 -15.71
C ARG A 64 18.06 20.27 -15.22
N CYS A 65 17.58 20.19 -13.98
CA CYS A 65 16.99 21.30 -13.24
C CYS A 65 18.09 22.27 -12.79
N VAL A 66 17.95 23.54 -13.14
CA VAL A 66 18.81 24.63 -12.69
C VAL A 66 17.96 25.78 -12.18
N LEU A 67 18.47 26.56 -11.23
CA LEU A 67 17.83 27.82 -10.87
C LEU A 67 18.19 28.89 -11.92
N SER A 68 17.18 29.59 -12.42
CA SER A 68 17.34 30.69 -13.36
C SER A 68 18.12 31.83 -12.71
N ARG A 69 19.16 32.32 -13.40
CA ARG A 69 20.03 33.39 -12.87
C ARG A 69 19.34 34.75 -12.76
N GLU A 70 18.21 34.94 -13.45
CA GLU A 70 17.49 36.21 -13.51
C GLU A 70 16.27 36.25 -12.57
N THR A 71 15.60 35.12 -12.37
CA THR A 71 14.35 35.04 -11.57
C THR A 71 14.48 34.25 -10.26
N GLY A 72 15.50 33.40 -10.14
CA GLY A 72 15.61 32.42 -9.07
C GLY A 72 14.53 31.32 -9.09
N GLU A 73 13.70 31.23 -10.14
CA GLU A 73 12.79 30.10 -10.34
C GLU A 73 13.53 28.89 -10.94
N PRO A 74 13.10 27.65 -10.64
CA PRO A 74 13.66 26.48 -11.29
C PRO A 74 13.26 26.36 -12.76
N GLU A 75 14.22 26.01 -13.61
CA GLU A 75 14.14 25.78 -15.05
C GLU A 75 14.70 24.40 -15.41
N CYS A 76 14.20 23.81 -16.48
CA CYS A 76 14.74 22.58 -17.04
C CYS A 76 15.58 22.92 -18.28
N ARG A 77 16.83 22.48 -18.32
CA ARG A 77 17.73 22.66 -19.48
C ARG A 77 18.24 21.29 -19.91
N CYS A 78 18.30 21.03 -21.21
CA CYS A 78 18.79 19.76 -21.72
C CYS A 78 20.24 19.49 -21.27
N LEU A 79 20.60 18.22 -21.13
CA LEU A 79 21.93 17.83 -20.68
C LEU A 79 22.98 18.16 -21.75
N GLU A 80 24.13 18.69 -21.32
CA GLU A 80 25.21 19.10 -22.22
C GLU A 80 25.89 17.90 -22.88
N ALA A 81 26.07 16.81 -22.14
CA ALA A 81 26.46 15.48 -22.62
C ALA A 81 25.88 14.40 -21.69
N CYS A 82 25.84 13.14 -22.16
CA CYS A 82 25.57 11.96 -21.34
C CYS A 82 26.86 11.22 -20.94
N ARG A 83 26.76 10.25 -20.03
CA ARG A 83 27.86 9.27 -19.83
C ARG A 83 28.06 8.42 -21.10
N PRO A 84 29.31 8.10 -21.48
CA PRO A 84 29.58 7.08 -22.48
C PRO A 84 29.23 5.70 -21.88
N SER A 85 28.11 5.16 -22.34
CA SER A 85 27.59 3.82 -22.05
C SER A 85 26.85 3.37 -23.30
N TYR A 86 26.93 2.10 -23.69
CA TYR A 86 26.34 1.62 -24.95
C TYR A 86 25.19 0.64 -24.68
N VAL A 87 23.97 1.17 -24.77
CA VAL A 87 22.70 0.46 -24.57
C VAL A 87 21.77 0.89 -25.71
N PRO A 88 22.03 0.44 -26.95
CA PRO A 88 21.50 1.07 -28.15
C PRO A 88 19.98 0.94 -28.23
N VAL A 89 19.30 2.08 -28.15
CA VAL A 89 17.83 2.15 -28.23
C VAL A 89 17.39 2.74 -29.56
N CYS A 90 16.40 2.07 -30.17
CA CYS A 90 15.70 2.60 -31.33
C CYS A 90 14.63 3.61 -30.87
N GLY A 91 14.75 4.85 -31.32
CA GLY A 91 13.77 5.90 -31.10
C GLY A 91 12.62 5.84 -32.09
N SER A 92 11.45 6.35 -31.69
CA SER A 92 10.24 6.49 -32.51
C SER A 92 10.38 7.43 -33.71
N ASP A 93 11.51 8.14 -33.81
CA ASP A 93 11.96 8.92 -34.95
C ASP A 93 12.74 8.08 -35.99
N GLY A 94 12.95 6.79 -35.73
CA GLY A 94 13.68 5.85 -36.60
C GLY A 94 15.20 5.94 -36.47
N ARG A 95 15.72 6.46 -35.35
CA ARG A 95 17.16 6.59 -35.10
C ARG A 95 17.63 5.70 -33.96
N PHE A 96 18.85 5.17 -34.08
CA PHE A 96 19.55 4.62 -32.93
C PHE A 96 20.20 5.74 -32.12
N TYR A 97 20.10 5.59 -30.80
CA TYR A 97 20.80 6.39 -29.82
C TYR A 97 21.70 5.48 -29.00
N GLU A 98 22.93 5.91 -28.75
CA GLU A 98 23.99 5.12 -28.11
C GLU A 98 23.54 4.57 -26.74
N ASN A 99 22.67 5.31 -26.03
CA ASN A 99 22.00 4.85 -24.83
C ASN A 99 20.67 5.60 -24.60
N HIS A 100 19.95 5.20 -23.54
CA HIS A 100 18.72 5.85 -23.09
C HIS A 100 18.91 7.35 -22.80
N CYS A 101 20.08 7.77 -22.29
CA CYS A 101 20.34 9.18 -22.00
C CYS A 101 20.37 10.01 -23.28
N GLU A 102 21.08 9.57 -24.31
CA GLU A 102 21.19 10.32 -25.56
C GLU A 102 19.85 10.39 -26.32
N LEU A 103 19.01 9.34 -26.26
CA LEU A 103 17.62 9.41 -26.77
C LEU A 103 16.82 10.51 -26.06
N HIS A 104 16.84 10.50 -24.72
CA HIS A 104 16.07 11.47 -23.93
C HIS A 104 16.65 12.89 -24.01
N ARG A 105 17.98 13.02 -24.12
CA ARG A 105 18.70 14.30 -24.35
C ARG A 105 18.35 14.87 -25.72
N ALA A 106 18.33 14.06 -26.76
CA ALA A 106 17.86 14.47 -28.09
C ALA A 106 16.38 14.85 -28.09
N ALA A 107 15.51 14.10 -27.39
CA ALA A 107 14.10 14.43 -27.22
C ALA A 107 13.91 15.82 -26.58
N CYS A 108 14.72 16.14 -25.56
CA CYS A 108 14.76 17.49 -24.97
C CYS A 108 15.25 18.54 -25.96
N LEU A 109 16.43 18.35 -26.57
CA LEU A 109 17.07 19.31 -27.49
C LEU A 109 16.24 19.61 -28.76
N LEU A 110 15.37 18.69 -29.15
CA LEU A 110 14.48 18.81 -30.31
C LEU A 110 13.04 19.23 -29.95
N GLU A 111 12.76 19.47 -28.66
CA GLU A 111 11.43 19.75 -28.08
C GLU A 111 10.34 18.75 -28.55
N LYS A 112 10.71 17.47 -28.67
CA LYS A 112 9.86 16.42 -29.26
C LYS A 112 9.86 15.16 -28.41
N LYS A 113 8.68 14.56 -28.22
CA LYS A 113 8.56 13.28 -27.54
C LYS A 113 9.08 12.15 -28.44
N ILE A 114 10.34 11.76 -28.25
CA ILE A 114 10.90 10.51 -28.77
C ILE A 114 10.68 9.44 -27.69
N ILE A 115 10.15 8.29 -28.08
CA ILE A 115 9.99 7.11 -27.20
C ILE A 115 10.79 5.94 -27.78
N ILE A 116 11.08 4.93 -26.96
CA ILE A 116 11.74 3.71 -27.42
C ILE A 116 10.71 2.86 -28.17
N VAL A 117 11.10 2.34 -29.34
CA VAL A 117 10.32 1.39 -30.16
C VAL A 117 11.13 0.11 -30.41
N HIS A 118 10.62 -0.85 -31.17
CA HIS A 118 11.31 -2.12 -31.34
C HIS A 118 12.57 -1.91 -32.19
N SER A 119 13.69 -2.50 -31.80
CA SER A 119 14.99 -2.39 -32.51
C SER A 119 14.92 -2.56 -34.04
N LYS A 120 14.03 -3.45 -34.52
CA LYS A 120 13.79 -3.70 -35.96
C LYS A 120 13.29 -2.47 -36.72
N ASP A 121 12.62 -1.53 -36.05
CA ASP A 121 12.00 -0.36 -36.68
C ASP A 121 13.05 0.68 -37.14
N CYS A 122 14.25 0.66 -36.54
CA CYS A 122 15.38 1.51 -36.94
C CYS A 122 16.36 0.81 -37.91
N PHE A 123 16.49 -0.52 -37.85
CA PHE A 123 17.44 -1.29 -38.68
C PHE A 123 17.05 -1.45 -40.17
N LEU A 124 15.92 -0.89 -40.63
CA LEU A 124 15.31 -1.25 -41.93
C LEU A 124 15.11 -0.06 -42.90
N LYS A 125 15.89 1.01 -42.80
CA LYS A 125 15.77 2.19 -43.68
C LYS A 125 17.06 2.54 -44.47
N GLY A 126 17.45 1.63 -45.36
CA GLY A 126 18.23 1.97 -46.54
C GLY A 126 19.69 1.53 -46.57
N ASP A 127 20.21 0.90 -45.51
CA ASP A 127 21.51 0.22 -45.56
C ASP A 127 21.41 -1.12 -46.32
N PRO A 128 22.49 -1.56 -47.00
CA PRO A 128 22.55 -2.88 -47.65
C PRO A 128 22.80 -4.01 -46.64
N CYS A 129 23.53 -3.74 -45.54
CA CYS A 129 23.95 -4.76 -44.58
C CYS A 129 22.83 -5.07 -43.59
N THR A 130 22.54 -6.36 -43.35
CA THR A 130 21.49 -6.77 -42.41
C THR A 130 22.06 -7.30 -41.09
N MET A 131 21.25 -7.24 -40.03
CA MET A 131 21.57 -7.93 -38.76
C MET A 131 21.73 -9.46 -38.92
N ALA A 132 21.26 -10.07 -40.03
CA ALA A 132 21.51 -11.47 -40.33
C ALA A 132 22.91 -11.71 -40.90
N ASP A 133 23.46 -10.78 -41.70
CA ASP A 133 24.85 -10.81 -42.19
C ASP A 133 25.84 -10.69 -41.03
N TYR A 134 25.58 -9.73 -40.14
CA TYR A 134 26.33 -9.51 -38.92
C TYR A 134 26.29 -10.73 -37.97
N ALA A 135 25.12 -11.34 -37.78
CA ALA A 135 24.99 -12.58 -37.01
C ALA A 135 25.70 -13.78 -37.69
N ARG A 136 25.67 -13.87 -39.03
CA ARG A 136 26.46 -14.85 -39.80
C ARG A 136 27.95 -14.67 -39.55
N LEU A 137 28.48 -13.45 -39.65
CA LEU A 137 29.90 -13.17 -39.40
C LEU A 137 30.33 -13.59 -38.00
N LYS A 138 29.55 -13.27 -36.96
CA LYS A 138 29.86 -13.68 -35.57
C LYS A 138 29.85 -15.20 -35.39
N ASN A 139 28.95 -15.92 -36.06
CA ASN A 139 28.95 -17.38 -36.06
C ASN A 139 30.16 -17.99 -36.81
N VAL A 140 30.57 -17.40 -37.94
CA VAL A 140 31.78 -17.81 -38.71
C VAL A 140 33.04 -17.63 -37.87
N LEU A 141 33.21 -16.45 -37.25
CA LEU A 141 34.36 -16.17 -36.39
C LEU A 141 34.45 -17.15 -35.19
N LEU A 142 33.31 -17.52 -34.60
CA LEU A 142 33.23 -18.52 -33.54
C LEU A 142 33.43 -19.98 -34.04
N ALA A 143 33.27 -20.23 -35.34
CA ALA A 143 33.58 -21.52 -35.98
C ALA A 143 35.08 -21.65 -36.30
N ILE A 144 35.72 -20.61 -36.85
CA ILE A 144 37.18 -20.51 -37.06
C ILE A 144 37.91 -20.79 -35.75
N GLN A 145 37.52 -20.05 -34.71
CA GLN A 145 37.91 -20.24 -33.31
C GLN A 145 37.91 -21.70 -32.83
N THR A 146 36.83 -22.46 -33.10
CA THR A 146 36.68 -23.84 -32.60
C THR A 146 37.40 -24.87 -33.47
N ARG A 147 37.84 -24.50 -34.68
CA ARG A 147 38.76 -25.28 -35.52
C ARG A 147 40.23 -25.14 -35.11
N LEU A 148 40.60 -24.04 -34.44
CA LEU A 148 41.97 -23.73 -34.02
C LEU A 148 42.38 -24.37 -32.67
N GLN A 149 41.43 -24.77 -31.81
CA GLN A 149 41.76 -25.41 -30.54
C GLN A 149 42.11 -26.90 -30.69
N PRO A 150 43.25 -27.37 -30.14
CA PRO A 150 43.51 -28.80 -30.00
C PRO A 150 42.58 -29.42 -28.92
N PRO A 151 42.30 -30.74 -28.97
CA PRO A 151 41.44 -31.39 -27.98
C PRO A 151 42.05 -31.31 -26.57
N GLN A 152 41.31 -30.78 -25.59
CA GLN A 152 41.76 -30.75 -24.20
C GLN A 152 41.52 -32.09 -23.51
N GLU A 153 42.59 -32.88 -23.33
CA GLU A 153 42.64 -33.94 -22.32
C GLU A 153 43.02 -33.34 -20.96
N GLY A 154 42.06 -33.23 -20.02
CA GLY A 154 42.39 -32.88 -18.62
C GLY A 154 41.31 -32.09 -17.88
N ASP A 155 40.64 -32.77 -16.95
CA ASP A 155 39.74 -32.28 -15.91
C ASP A 155 39.85 -30.79 -15.49
N SER A 156 38.76 -30.03 -15.67
CA SER A 156 38.26 -29.12 -14.62
C SER A 156 36.82 -28.65 -14.88
N ARG A 157 36.08 -28.36 -13.81
CA ARG A 157 34.75 -27.73 -13.85
C ARG A 157 34.85 -26.23 -14.13
N GLN A 158 35.15 -25.85 -15.37
CA GLN A 158 35.16 -24.45 -15.77
C GLN A 158 33.76 -23.96 -16.15
N ASP A 159 33.50 -22.70 -15.85
CA ASP A 159 32.24 -22.04 -16.18
C ASP A 159 32.18 -21.66 -17.69
N PRO A 160 31.02 -21.83 -18.38
CA PRO A 160 30.93 -21.54 -19.81
C PRO A 160 31.30 -20.11 -20.22
N ALA A 161 31.07 -19.09 -19.40
CA ALA A 161 31.49 -17.72 -19.72
C ALA A 161 33.02 -17.56 -19.63
N SER A 162 33.66 -18.27 -18.70
CA SER A 162 35.12 -18.34 -18.59
C SER A 162 35.75 -19.01 -19.82
N GLN A 163 35.17 -20.12 -20.31
CA GLN A 163 35.64 -20.79 -21.52
C GLN A 163 35.39 -19.93 -22.77
N LYS A 164 34.22 -19.30 -22.89
CA LYS A 164 33.89 -18.33 -23.96
C LYS A 164 34.85 -17.14 -23.99
N ARG A 165 35.33 -16.67 -22.83
CA ARG A 165 36.35 -15.62 -22.73
C ARG A 165 37.70 -16.06 -23.27
N LEU A 166 38.22 -17.21 -22.81
CA LEU A 166 39.51 -17.76 -23.25
C LEU A 166 39.52 -18.09 -24.75
N LEU A 167 38.37 -18.50 -25.29
CA LEU A 167 38.11 -18.58 -26.72
C LEU A 167 38.35 -17.19 -27.36
N VAL A 168 37.55 -16.18 -27.03
CA VAL A 168 37.59 -14.86 -27.69
C VAL A 168 38.94 -14.15 -27.55
N GLU A 169 39.68 -14.37 -26.45
CA GLU A 169 41.08 -13.93 -26.29
C GLU A 169 42.03 -14.58 -27.31
N SER A 170 41.91 -15.90 -27.52
CA SER A 170 42.68 -16.60 -28.56
C SER A 170 42.29 -16.07 -29.95
N LEU A 171 41.00 -15.97 -30.25
CA LEU A 171 40.54 -15.52 -31.57
C LEU A 171 40.98 -14.09 -31.88
N PHE A 172 40.94 -13.18 -30.90
CA PHE A 172 41.47 -11.83 -31.08
C PHE A 172 42.94 -11.90 -31.50
N LYS A 173 43.76 -12.65 -30.75
CA LYS A 173 45.19 -12.83 -31.01
C LYS A 173 45.51 -13.63 -32.29
N ASP A 174 44.60 -14.50 -32.73
CA ASP A 174 44.73 -15.28 -33.97
C ASP A 174 44.25 -14.49 -35.21
N LEU A 175 43.60 -13.33 -35.01
CA LEU A 175 43.21 -12.36 -36.05
C LEU A 175 44.13 -11.13 -36.10
N ASP A 176 44.67 -10.69 -34.96
CA ASP A 176 45.64 -9.61 -34.76
C ASP A 176 46.98 -10.04 -35.37
N ALA A 177 47.19 -9.67 -36.64
CA ALA A 177 48.16 -10.32 -37.51
C ALA A 177 49.53 -9.64 -37.50
N ASP A 178 49.60 -8.36 -37.10
CA ASP A 178 50.86 -7.65 -36.86
C ASP A 178 51.18 -7.43 -35.36
N GLY A 179 50.20 -7.62 -34.47
CA GLY A 179 50.40 -7.67 -33.01
C GLY A 179 50.31 -6.31 -32.32
N ASP A 180 49.65 -5.31 -32.92
CA ASP A 180 49.51 -3.97 -32.34
C ASP A 180 48.39 -3.88 -31.28
N GLY A 181 47.48 -4.86 -31.24
CA GLY A 181 46.34 -4.93 -30.30
C GLY A 181 45.02 -4.34 -30.82
N HIS A 182 44.91 -4.03 -32.12
CA HIS A 182 43.75 -3.46 -32.78
C HIS A 182 43.38 -4.24 -34.06
N LEU A 183 42.19 -4.85 -34.12
CA LEU A 183 41.73 -5.55 -35.32
C LEU A 183 41.22 -4.58 -36.39
N SER A 184 41.97 -4.44 -37.47
CA SER A 184 41.54 -3.68 -38.64
C SER A 184 40.58 -4.47 -39.54
N SER A 185 39.84 -3.74 -40.39
CA SER A 185 39.02 -4.34 -41.46
C SER A 185 39.81 -5.22 -42.43
N ASN A 186 41.11 -4.97 -42.59
CA ASN A 186 41.97 -5.69 -43.52
C ASN A 186 42.40 -7.06 -42.98
N GLU A 187 42.59 -7.20 -41.68
CA GLU A 187 43.01 -8.46 -41.06
C GLU A 187 41.85 -9.44 -40.94
N LEU A 188 40.68 -8.96 -40.49
CA LEU A 188 39.47 -9.76 -40.48
C LEU A 188 39.10 -10.25 -41.88
N ALA A 189 39.22 -9.40 -42.90
CA ALA A 189 39.05 -9.82 -44.29
C ALA A 189 40.09 -10.88 -44.69
N GLN A 190 41.38 -10.69 -44.35
CA GLN A 190 42.43 -11.67 -44.62
C GLN A 190 42.26 -13.01 -43.89
N HIS A 191 41.47 -13.11 -42.83
CA HIS A 191 41.18 -14.38 -42.16
C HIS A 191 39.85 -15.01 -42.62
N VAL A 192 38.77 -14.23 -42.72
CA VAL A 192 37.47 -14.73 -43.17
C VAL A 192 37.51 -15.20 -44.63
N LEU A 193 38.30 -14.55 -45.50
CA LEU A 193 38.47 -14.96 -46.91
C LEU A 193 39.36 -16.20 -47.12
N LYS A 194 39.85 -16.85 -46.05
CA LYS A 194 40.66 -18.10 -46.14
C LYS A 194 39.84 -19.38 -45.93
N GLU A 195 38.60 -19.31 -45.41
CA GLU A 195 37.74 -20.50 -45.31
C GLU A 195 37.03 -20.79 -46.64
N GLN A 196 37.20 -21.99 -47.18
CA GLN A 196 36.76 -22.34 -48.54
C GLN A 196 35.26 -22.69 -48.68
N ASP A 197 34.44 -22.44 -47.65
CA ASP A 197 33.03 -22.87 -47.55
C ASP A 197 32.01 -21.71 -47.56
N LEU A 198 32.42 -20.47 -47.87
CA LEU A 198 31.56 -19.27 -47.85
C LEU A 198 31.25 -18.70 -49.25
N GLU A 199 30.70 -19.54 -50.14
CA GLU A 199 30.18 -19.12 -51.47
C GLU A 199 28.73 -18.59 -51.44
N GLU A 200 28.21 -18.14 -50.29
CA GLU A 200 26.97 -17.34 -50.22
C GLU A 200 27.30 -15.88 -49.88
N ASP A 201 27.07 -14.97 -50.84
CA ASP A 201 27.39 -13.54 -50.73
C ASP A 201 26.75 -12.89 -49.48
N PHE A 202 27.58 -12.30 -48.62
CA PHE A 202 27.17 -11.22 -47.72
C PHE A 202 26.72 -10.03 -48.60
N LEU A 203 25.40 -9.85 -48.76
CA LEU A 203 24.73 -9.08 -49.83
C LEU A 203 25.21 -7.62 -50.00
N GLY A 204 26.38 -7.44 -50.63
CA GLY A 204 27.02 -6.15 -50.86
C GLY A 204 27.81 -5.58 -49.68
N CYS A 205 28.18 -6.37 -48.66
CA CYS A 205 28.88 -5.89 -47.45
C CYS A 205 30.13 -6.69 -47.12
N SER A 206 31.24 -6.00 -46.83
CA SER A 206 32.49 -6.63 -46.40
C SER A 206 32.50 -6.90 -44.89
N PRO A 207 33.42 -7.75 -44.39
CA PRO A 207 33.67 -7.87 -42.95
C PRO A 207 33.99 -6.52 -42.28
N GLY A 208 34.64 -5.58 -42.99
CA GLY A 208 34.90 -4.22 -42.50
C GLY A 208 33.64 -3.39 -42.27
N ASP A 209 32.67 -3.48 -43.19
CA ASP A 209 31.37 -2.80 -43.04
C ASP A 209 30.57 -3.37 -41.85
N LEU A 210 30.78 -4.65 -41.54
CA LEU A 210 30.17 -5.34 -40.40
C LEU A 210 30.91 -5.08 -39.07
N LEU A 211 32.22 -4.77 -39.10
CA LEU A 211 32.98 -4.35 -37.91
C LEU A 211 32.55 -2.97 -37.40
N ARG A 212 32.03 -2.10 -38.27
CA ARG A 212 31.46 -0.78 -37.89
C ARG A 212 30.29 -0.87 -36.88
N PHE A 213 29.69 -2.05 -36.68
CA PHE A 213 28.69 -2.27 -35.63
C PHE A 213 29.30 -2.57 -34.24
N ASP A 214 30.60 -2.85 -34.16
CA ASP A 214 31.36 -3.07 -32.94
C ASP A 214 32.54 -2.09 -32.76
N ASP A 215 32.82 -1.21 -33.71
CA ASP A 215 33.73 -0.07 -33.55
C ASP A 215 32.98 1.04 -32.78
N TYR A 216 33.11 1.04 -31.45
CA TYR A 216 32.33 1.92 -30.57
C TYR A 216 32.93 3.33 -30.51
N ASN A 217 34.26 3.42 -30.59
CA ASN A 217 34.99 4.68 -30.51
C ASN A 217 35.07 5.44 -31.86
N LYS A 218 34.89 4.71 -32.98
CA LYS A 218 34.89 5.15 -34.40
C LYS A 218 36.29 5.51 -34.95
N ASP A 219 37.33 4.79 -34.50
CA ASP A 219 38.71 4.92 -35.01
C ASP A 219 39.00 4.03 -36.25
N GLY A 220 38.13 3.06 -36.57
CA GLY A 220 38.27 2.14 -37.70
C GLY A 220 38.88 0.78 -37.35
N SER A 221 39.09 0.49 -36.07
CA SER A 221 39.59 -0.79 -35.54
C SER A 221 38.71 -1.33 -34.41
N LEU A 222 38.93 -2.59 -34.01
CA LEU A 222 38.42 -3.11 -32.72
C LEU A 222 39.58 -3.37 -31.76
N THR A 223 39.57 -2.72 -30.59
CA THR A 223 40.37 -3.19 -29.46
C THR A 223 39.82 -4.53 -28.92
N LEU A 224 40.64 -5.28 -28.17
CA LEU A 224 40.17 -6.51 -27.47
C LEU A 224 38.93 -6.27 -26.59
N HIS A 225 38.77 -5.06 -26.06
CA HIS A 225 37.62 -4.63 -25.26
C HIS A 225 36.34 -4.57 -26.10
N GLU A 226 36.43 -3.96 -27.27
CA GLU A 226 35.31 -3.82 -28.22
C GLU A 226 34.97 -5.19 -28.84
N PHE A 227 35.99 -6.03 -29.08
CA PHE A 227 35.82 -7.42 -29.50
C PHE A 227 35.14 -8.31 -28.43
N TYR A 228 35.48 -8.16 -27.14
CA TYR A 228 34.70 -8.82 -26.08
C TYR A 228 33.23 -8.40 -26.11
N THR A 229 32.96 -7.11 -26.32
CA THR A 229 31.58 -6.57 -26.46
C THR A 229 30.89 -7.22 -27.65
N ALA A 230 31.58 -7.35 -28.78
CA ALA A 230 31.10 -8.00 -29.99
C ALA A 230 30.62 -9.44 -29.74
N PHE A 231 31.41 -10.23 -29.00
CA PHE A 231 31.03 -11.61 -28.67
C PHE A 231 30.17 -11.75 -27.43
N GLN A 232 29.77 -10.65 -26.76
CA GLN A 232 29.10 -10.67 -25.45
C GLN A 232 29.89 -11.50 -24.42
N VAL A 233 31.18 -11.19 -24.27
CA VAL A 233 32.07 -11.72 -23.24
C VAL A 233 32.18 -10.67 -22.15
N VAL A 234 31.62 -10.98 -20.98
CA VAL A 234 31.60 -10.06 -19.84
C VAL A 234 32.04 -10.83 -18.60
N GLN A 235 33.02 -10.29 -17.87
CA GLN A 235 33.38 -10.83 -16.56
C GLN A 235 32.63 -10.06 -15.47
N LEU A 236 31.52 -10.63 -15.01
CA LEU A 236 30.73 -10.08 -13.92
C LEU A 236 31.10 -10.69 -12.56
N SER A 237 30.92 -9.90 -11.51
CA SER A 237 31.16 -10.25 -10.13
C SER A 237 30.10 -9.62 -9.22
N LEU A 238 29.75 -10.32 -8.15
CA LEU A 238 28.85 -9.87 -7.08
C LEU A 238 29.25 -10.65 -5.82
N ALA A 239 29.59 -9.95 -4.73
CA ALA A 239 30.03 -10.64 -3.52
C ALA A 239 28.86 -11.42 -2.88
N PRO A 240 29.09 -12.58 -2.23
CA PRO A 240 28.03 -13.35 -1.58
C PRO A 240 27.18 -12.54 -0.60
N GLU A 241 27.82 -11.64 0.15
CA GLU A 241 27.21 -10.68 1.09
C GLU A 241 26.41 -9.57 0.39
N GLU A 242 26.75 -9.21 -0.85
CA GLU A 242 26.01 -8.22 -1.64
C GLU A 242 24.73 -8.79 -2.25
N ARG A 243 24.57 -10.12 -2.32
CA ARG A 243 23.39 -10.77 -2.93
C ARG A 243 22.05 -10.41 -2.28
N VAL A 244 22.03 -10.03 -1.00
CA VAL A 244 20.81 -9.57 -0.32
C VAL A 244 21.09 -8.35 0.52
N SER A 245 20.50 -7.22 0.13
CA SER A 245 20.52 -5.94 0.83
C SER A 245 19.18 -5.65 1.49
N VAL A 246 19.17 -4.82 2.53
CA VAL A 246 17.94 -4.28 3.14
C VAL A 246 18.02 -2.76 3.08
N ALA A 247 17.00 -2.13 2.50
CA ALA A 247 16.89 -0.68 2.38
C ALA A 247 15.70 -0.21 3.22
N THR A 248 15.94 0.56 4.28
CA THR A 248 14.90 1.07 5.17
C THR A 248 14.74 2.58 4.98
N VAL A 249 13.54 3.02 4.62
CA VAL A 249 13.26 4.39 4.18
C VAL A 249 12.07 4.95 4.97
N THR A 250 12.10 6.22 5.36
CA THR A 250 10.92 6.86 5.97
C THR A 250 9.92 7.27 4.89
N VAL A 251 8.64 7.00 5.13
CA VAL A 251 7.51 7.39 4.27
C VAL A 251 7.59 8.87 3.84
N GLY A 252 7.27 9.13 2.57
CA GLY A 252 7.30 10.46 1.96
C GLY A 252 8.67 10.91 1.46
N LEU A 253 9.77 10.24 1.84
CA LEU A 253 11.10 10.48 1.29
C LEU A 253 11.30 9.77 -0.06
N SER A 254 12.32 10.19 -0.81
CA SER A 254 12.84 9.46 -1.96
C SER A 254 13.90 8.44 -1.54
N THR A 255 14.06 7.34 -2.29
CA THR A 255 15.18 6.40 -2.13
C THR A 255 15.80 5.99 -3.46
N VAL A 256 17.00 5.41 -3.39
CA VAL A 256 17.77 4.87 -4.51
C VAL A 256 18.22 3.47 -4.13
N LEU A 257 17.89 2.46 -4.94
CA LEU A 257 18.42 1.10 -4.80
C LEU A 257 19.54 0.92 -5.83
N THR A 258 20.77 0.71 -5.36
CA THR A 258 21.97 0.56 -6.20
C THR A 258 22.27 -0.90 -6.48
N CYS A 259 22.54 -1.27 -7.74
CA CYS A 259 22.91 -2.65 -8.04
C CYS A 259 24.41 -2.89 -7.84
N ALA A 260 24.77 -3.87 -6.99
CA ALA A 260 26.15 -4.13 -6.61
C ALA A 260 26.97 -4.99 -7.60
N ILE A 261 26.39 -5.36 -8.74
CA ILE A 261 27.06 -6.16 -9.78
C ILE A 261 28.15 -5.32 -10.46
N ARG A 262 29.38 -5.83 -10.49
CA ARG A 262 30.56 -5.15 -11.02
C ARG A 262 31.21 -5.96 -12.13
N GLY A 263 31.74 -5.27 -13.13
CA GLY A 263 32.50 -5.85 -14.22
C GLY A 263 32.77 -4.80 -15.29
N ASP A 264 33.89 -4.93 -15.99
CA ASP A 264 34.13 -4.13 -17.18
C ASP A 264 33.15 -4.56 -18.28
N LEU A 265 32.65 -3.61 -19.08
CA LEU A 265 31.60 -3.83 -20.10
C LEU A 265 30.29 -4.43 -19.55
N ARG A 266 29.98 -4.22 -18.27
CA ARG A 266 28.74 -4.71 -17.63
C ARG A 266 27.49 -4.31 -18.44
N PRO A 267 26.67 -5.27 -18.93
CA PRO A 267 25.39 -4.98 -19.56
C PRO A 267 24.45 -4.22 -18.62
N PRO A 268 23.51 -3.42 -19.15
CA PRO A 268 22.61 -2.60 -18.34
C PRO A 268 21.86 -3.43 -17.30
N ILE A 269 21.67 -2.87 -16.10
CA ILE A 269 20.92 -3.54 -15.05
C ILE A 269 19.43 -3.50 -15.36
N ILE A 270 18.83 -4.68 -15.40
CA ILE A 270 17.38 -4.86 -15.41
C ILE A 270 16.93 -5.09 -13.96
N TRP A 271 16.12 -4.17 -13.45
CA TRP A 271 15.41 -4.35 -12.20
C TRP A 271 14.14 -5.16 -12.43
N LYS A 272 13.93 -6.21 -11.66
CA LYS A 272 12.70 -7.02 -11.65
C LYS A 272 12.00 -6.89 -10.29
N ARG A 273 10.67 -6.86 -10.30
CA ARG A 273 9.81 -7.06 -9.12
C ARG A 273 8.77 -8.12 -9.47
N ASN A 274 8.69 -9.18 -8.66
CA ASN A 274 7.86 -10.36 -8.93
C ASN A 274 8.02 -10.92 -10.36
N GLY A 275 9.25 -10.91 -10.89
CA GLY A 275 9.58 -11.35 -12.24
C GLY A 275 9.39 -10.32 -13.37
N LEU A 276 8.64 -9.23 -13.15
CA LEU A 276 8.46 -8.18 -14.15
C LEU A 276 9.59 -7.15 -14.14
N ALA A 277 10.18 -6.91 -15.31
CA ALA A 277 11.21 -5.90 -15.50
C ALA A 277 10.63 -4.46 -15.41
N LEU A 278 11.09 -3.70 -14.41
CA LEU A 278 10.60 -2.35 -14.10
C LEU A 278 11.09 -1.29 -15.09
N ASN A 279 12.27 -1.46 -15.68
CA ASN A 279 12.89 -0.50 -16.62
C ASN A 279 11.98 -0.14 -17.82
N PHE A 280 11.02 -0.99 -18.14
CA PHE A 280 10.11 -0.87 -19.28
C PHE A 280 8.66 -0.51 -18.88
N LEU A 281 8.44 -0.05 -17.64
CA LEU A 281 7.13 0.35 -17.11
C LEU A 281 7.12 1.84 -16.74
N ASP A 282 6.14 2.60 -17.28
CA ASP A 282 5.91 4.01 -16.93
C ASP A 282 5.19 4.13 -15.55
N LEU A 283 5.89 3.80 -14.46
CA LEU A 283 5.34 3.82 -13.09
C LEU A 283 5.51 5.20 -12.45
N GLU A 284 4.42 5.91 -12.13
CA GLU A 284 4.41 7.31 -11.70
C GLU A 284 5.48 7.64 -10.63
N ASP A 285 5.58 6.84 -9.56
CA ASP A 285 6.56 7.01 -8.47
C ASP A 285 7.96 6.43 -8.76
N ILE A 286 8.10 5.50 -9.72
CA ILE A 286 9.32 4.73 -10.07
C ILE A 286 9.68 4.95 -11.55
N ASN A 287 9.85 6.21 -11.92
CA ASN A 287 10.06 6.64 -13.31
C ASN A 287 11.50 7.08 -13.62
N ASP A 288 12.43 6.94 -12.67
CA ASP A 288 13.83 7.34 -12.83
C ASP A 288 14.77 6.15 -12.59
N PHE A 289 15.58 5.88 -13.60
CA PHE A 289 16.62 4.85 -13.60
C PHE A 289 17.92 5.59 -13.87
N GLY A 290 18.83 5.54 -12.90
CA GLY A 290 20.01 6.37 -12.93
C GLY A 290 20.98 6.00 -14.05
N GLU A 291 21.84 6.97 -14.35
CA GLU A 291 23.13 6.87 -15.04
C GLU A 291 24.13 5.81 -14.53
N ASP A 292 23.80 5.14 -13.43
CA ASP A 292 24.50 4.01 -12.80
C ASP A 292 23.67 2.70 -12.86
N ASP A 293 22.55 2.73 -13.60
CA ASP A 293 21.43 1.79 -13.61
C ASP A 293 20.72 1.59 -12.25
N SER A 294 20.83 2.51 -11.29
CA SER A 294 20.14 2.41 -9.99
C SER A 294 18.65 2.74 -10.10
N LEU A 295 17.82 2.11 -9.25
CA LEU A 295 16.36 2.31 -9.22
C LEU A 295 15.98 3.45 -8.27
N TYR A 296 15.41 4.53 -8.77
CA TYR A 296 14.96 5.67 -7.96
C TYR A 296 13.46 5.57 -7.71
N ILE A 297 13.06 5.68 -6.44
CA ILE A 297 11.65 5.77 -6.03
C ILE A 297 11.44 7.16 -5.43
N THR A 298 10.64 7.99 -6.09
CA THR A 298 10.60 9.45 -5.86
C THR A 298 9.82 9.84 -4.60
N LYS A 299 8.80 9.07 -4.23
CA LYS A 299 7.97 9.27 -3.03
C LYS A 299 7.58 7.91 -2.43
N VAL A 300 8.42 7.40 -1.54
CA VAL A 300 8.21 6.11 -0.89
C VAL A 300 6.94 6.12 -0.02
N THR A 301 6.10 5.12 -0.21
CA THR A 301 4.87 4.85 0.56
C THR A 301 4.77 3.37 0.87
N THR A 302 3.89 2.95 1.78
CA THR A 302 3.85 1.55 2.25
C THR A 302 3.55 0.49 1.18
N ILE A 303 3.02 0.86 0.00
CA ILE A 303 2.85 -0.06 -1.13
C ILE A 303 4.20 -0.46 -1.76
N HIS A 304 5.22 0.39 -1.64
CA HIS A 304 6.55 0.17 -2.21
C HIS A 304 7.35 -0.92 -1.46
N MET A 305 6.90 -1.36 -0.30
CA MET A 305 7.54 -2.45 0.44
C MET A 305 7.66 -3.74 -0.40
N GLY A 306 8.68 -4.55 -0.12
CA GLY A 306 8.91 -5.84 -0.76
C GLY A 306 10.23 -5.93 -1.52
N ASN A 307 10.36 -6.96 -2.34
CA ASN A 307 11.65 -7.36 -2.93
C ASN A 307 11.82 -6.84 -4.36
N TYR A 308 12.95 -6.18 -4.60
CA TYR A 308 13.40 -5.69 -5.90
C TYR A 308 14.70 -6.42 -6.25
N THR A 309 14.71 -7.21 -7.33
CA THR A 309 15.91 -7.89 -7.79
C THR A 309 16.58 -7.10 -8.91
N CYS A 310 17.90 -7.10 -8.97
CA CYS A 310 18.68 -6.46 -10.02
C CYS A 310 19.68 -7.46 -10.59
N HIS A 311 19.82 -7.49 -11.91
CA HIS A 311 20.71 -8.39 -12.66
C HIS A 311 21.17 -7.68 -13.94
N ALA A 312 22.34 -8.02 -14.46
CA ALA A 312 22.77 -7.51 -15.75
C ALA A 312 22.01 -8.21 -16.90
N SER A 313 21.67 -7.48 -17.95
CA SER A 313 21.02 -8.05 -19.13
C SER A 313 21.81 -9.22 -19.71
N GLY A 314 21.17 -10.38 -19.87
CA GLY A 314 21.79 -11.63 -20.34
C GLY A 314 22.40 -12.50 -19.24
N HIS A 315 22.47 -12.01 -18.00
CA HIS A 315 23.08 -12.68 -16.85
C HIS A 315 22.07 -12.80 -15.68
N GLU A 316 20.98 -13.54 -15.91
CA GLU A 316 19.91 -13.67 -14.90
C GLU A 316 20.31 -14.52 -13.68
N GLU A 317 21.36 -15.34 -13.81
CA GLU A 317 21.97 -16.15 -12.76
C GLU A 317 22.71 -15.32 -11.70
N LEU A 318 23.19 -14.13 -12.06
CA LEU A 318 23.93 -13.23 -11.18
C LEU A 318 23.06 -12.04 -10.79
N PHE A 319 22.34 -12.18 -9.68
CA PHE A 319 21.39 -11.18 -9.19
C PHE A 319 21.61 -10.79 -7.72
N GLN A 320 21.26 -9.55 -7.40
CA GLN A 320 21.12 -9.04 -6.03
C GLN A 320 19.63 -8.77 -5.73
N THR A 321 19.19 -9.00 -4.50
CA THR A 321 17.84 -8.71 -4.02
C THR A 321 17.86 -7.63 -2.95
N HIS A 322 17.24 -6.47 -3.22
CA HIS A 322 16.96 -5.44 -2.23
C HIS A 322 15.61 -5.69 -1.57
N VAL A 323 15.59 -5.85 -0.25
CA VAL A 323 14.38 -5.86 0.57
C VAL A 323 14.06 -4.42 0.98
N LEU A 324 13.06 -3.81 0.35
CA LEU A 324 12.63 -2.44 0.67
C LEU A 324 11.64 -2.46 1.84
N GLN A 325 11.99 -1.76 2.91
CA GLN A 325 11.19 -1.54 4.11
C GLN A 325 10.86 -0.06 4.26
N VAL A 326 9.61 0.25 4.64
CA VAL A 326 9.10 1.61 4.74
C VAL A 326 8.65 1.90 6.17
N ASN A 327 9.45 2.70 6.87
CA ASN A 327 9.14 3.14 8.21
C ASN A 327 8.18 4.33 8.20
N VAL A 328 7.30 4.37 9.20
CA VAL A 328 6.31 5.42 9.43
C VAL A 328 6.49 5.87 10.88
N PRO A 329 6.77 7.17 11.14
CA PRO A 329 6.90 7.66 12.51
C PRO A 329 5.60 7.46 13.30
N PRO A 330 5.64 7.45 14.65
CA PRO A 330 4.45 7.34 15.46
C PRO A 330 3.48 8.48 15.14
N VAL A 331 2.19 8.19 15.11
CA VAL A 331 1.17 9.22 15.24
C VAL A 331 0.08 8.75 16.18
N ILE A 332 -0.16 9.52 17.23
CA ILE A 332 -1.19 9.27 18.23
C ILE A 332 -2.57 9.31 17.54
N ARG A 333 -3.42 8.37 17.97
CA ARG A 333 -4.84 8.27 17.59
C ARG A 333 -5.77 8.40 18.78
N VAL A 334 -5.24 8.06 19.94
CA VAL A 334 -5.92 7.98 21.22
C VAL A 334 -5.19 8.95 22.12
N TYR A 335 -5.79 10.11 22.29
CA TYR A 335 -5.26 11.20 23.10
C TYR A 335 -5.75 10.98 24.52
N PRO A 336 -4.87 10.94 25.54
CA PRO A 336 -5.30 10.70 26.91
C PRO A 336 -6.22 11.82 27.40
N GLU A 337 -7.49 11.51 27.61
CA GLU A 337 -8.46 12.52 28.07
C GLU A 337 -8.15 13.01 29.50
N THR A 338 -8.47 14.27 29.76
CA THR A 338 -8.31 14.90 31.09
C THR A 338 -9.48 14.50 32.01
N GLN A 339 -9.16 13.97 33.19
CA GLN A 339 -10.15 13.33 34.07
C GLN A 339 -10.24 14.02 35.45
N ALA A 340 -11.48 14.17 35.91
CA ALA A 340 -11.84 14.53 37.29
C ALA A 340 -12.36 13.27 38.00
N GLN A 341 -11.81 12.90 39.15
CA GLN A 341 -12.25 11.71 39.90
C GLN A 341 -12.35 11.96 41.41
N GLU A 342 -13.27 11.29 42.08
CA GLU A 342 -13.37 11.35 43.55
C GLU A 342 -12.29 10.48 44.23
N PRO A 343 -11.87 10.82 45.46
CA PRO A 343 -10.94 10.00 46.22
C PRO A 343 -11.48 8.57 46.39
N GLY A 344 -10.68 7.57 46.01
CA GLY A 344 -11.02 6.16 46.09
C GLY A 344 -11.58 5.54 44.80
N VAL A 345 -12.09 6.35 43.86
CA VAL A 345 -12.60 5.89 42.55
C VAL A 345 -11.44 5.50 41.63
N ALA A 346 -11.66 4.62 40.65
CA ALA A 346 -10.63 4.23 39.68
C ALA A 346 -10.55 5.24 38.51
N ALA A 347 -9.34 5.45 37.98
CA ALA A 347 -9.08 6.20 36.75
C ALA A 347 -8.42 5.29 35.68
N SER A 348 -8.55 5.68 34.42
CA SER A 348 -7.84 5.01 33.31
C SER A 348 -7.52 6.02 32.21
N LEU A 349 -6.24 6.29 31.99
CA LEU A 349 -5.76 7.15 30.91
C LEU A 349 -5.29 6.26 29.76
N ARG A 350 -5.76 6.49 28.54
CA ARG A 350 -5.44 5.65 27.37
C ARG A 350 -4.54 6.39 26.40
N CYS A 351 -3.70 5.65 25.69
CA CYS A 351 -2.88 6.19 24.62
C CYS A 351 -2.43 5.13 23.60
N HIS A 352 -2.62 5.43 22.32
CA HIS A 352 -2.26 4.60 21.17
C HIS A 352 -1.60 5.47 20.12
N ALA A 353 -0.56 4.95 19.49
CA ALA A 353 -0.04 5.47 18.25
C ALA A 353 0.11 4.35 17.23
N GLU A 354 -0.18 4.68 15.97
CA GLU A 354 0.12 3.82 14.82
C GLU A 354 1.48 4.23 14.25
N GLY A 355 2.21 3.29 13.64
CA GLY A 355 3.51 3.54 13.01
C GLY A 355 4.18 2.25 12.55
N ILE A 356 5.30 2.37 11.82
CA ILE A 356 6.13 1.24 11.38
C ILE A 356 7.60 1.57 11.71
N PRO A 357 8.31 0.77 12.52
CA PRO A 357 7.78 -0.31 13.36
C PRO A 357 6.71 0.19 14.35
N MET A 358 5.89 -0.72 14.86
CA MET A 358 4.80 -0.41 15.78
C MET A 358 5.33 0.36 17.02
N PRO A 359 4.81 1.57 17.33
CA PRO A 359 5.32 2.38 18.43
C PRO A 359 5.20 1.71 19.80
N ARG A 360 6.23 1.88 20.63
CA ARG A 360 6.16 1.60 22.07
C ARG A 360 5.55 2.83 22.77
N ILE A 361 4.57 2.58 23.64
CA ILE A 361 4.02 3.60 24.52
C ILE A 361 4.77 3.62 25.86
N THR A 362 4.99 4.81 26.38
CA THR A 362 5.58 5.10 27.70
C THR A 362 4.83 6.27 28.34
N TRP A 363 4.85 6.37 29.67
CA TRP A 363 4.10 7.39 30.40
C TRP A 363 4.98 8.13 31.41
N LEU A 364 4.81 9.45 31.48
CA LEU A 364 5.39 10.30 32.53
C LEU A 364 4.28 10.89 33.40
N LYS A 365 4.47 10.95 34.72
CA LYS A 365 3.64 11.70 35.67
C LYS A 365 4.46 12.88 36.19
N ASN A 366 4.01 14.11 35.91
CA ASN A 366 4.74 15.35 36.21
C ASN A 366 6.20 15.32 35.70
N GLY A 367 6.44 14.73 34.52
CA GLY A 367 7.77 14.59 33.90
C GLY A 367 8.62 13.39 34.39
N VAL A 368 8.13 12.57 35.33
CA VAL A 368 8.85 11.40 35.88
C VAL A 368 8.27 10.11 35.32
N ASP A 369 9.12 9.17 34.87
CA ASP A 369 8.69 7.89 34.29
C ASP A 369 7.85 7.06 35.28
N VAL A 370 6.62 6.78 34.88
CA VAL A 370 5.59 6.09 35.69
C VAL A 370 5.98 4.65 36.03
N SER A 371 6.87 4.01 35.26
CA SER A 371 7.40 2.68 35.60
C SER A 371 8.18 2.66 36.93
N THR A 372 8.76 3.80 37.34
CA THR A 372 9.41 3.96 38.64
C THR A 372 8.44 4.07 39.82
N GLN A 373 7.15 4.28 39.54
CA GLN A 373 6.07 4.53 40.51
C GLN A 373 5.03 3.39 40.55
N MET A 374 5.34 2.26 39.92
CA MET A 374 4.49 1.07 39.86
C MET A 374 4.12 0.55 41.25
N SER A 375 2.85 0.18 41.43
CA SER A 375 2.33 -0.29 42.71
C SER A 375 1.18 -1.28 42.54
N LYS A 376 0.50 -1.65 43.65
CA LYS A 376 -0.78 -2.39 43.57
C LYS A 376 -1.96 -1.50 43.14
N GLN A 377 -1.77 -0.18 43.10
CA GLN A 377 -2.81 0.78 42.71
C GLN A 377 -2.61 1.30 41.29
N LEU A 378 -1.37 1.59 40.91
CA LEU A 378 -1.01 2.09 39.58
C LEU A 378 -0.40 0.96 38.74
N SER A 379 -0.93 0.75 37.54
CA SER A 379 -0.52 -0.33 36.63
C SER A 379 -0.63 0.08 35.16
N LEU A 380 0.26 -0.45 34.32
CA LEU A 380 0.14 -0.35 32.86
C LEU A 380 -0.50 -1.63 32.29
N LEU A 381 -1.56 -1.45 31.50
CA LEU A 381 -2.30 -2.48 30.80
C LEU A 381 -2.00 -2.42 29.29
N ALA A 382 -2.45 -3.44 28.55
CA ALA A 382 -2.35 -3.53 27.08
C ALA A 382 -0.95 -3.19 26.51
N ASN A 383 0.12 -3.71 27.13
CA ASN A 383 1.52 -3.43 26.76
C ASN A 383 1.93 -1.94 26.86
N GLY A 384 1.40 -1.20 27.84
CA GLY A 384 1.77 0.19 28.12
C GLY A 384 0.83 1.25 27.55
N SER A 385 -0.26 0.83 26.89
CA SER A 385 -1.17 1.72 26.16
C SER A 385 -2.42 2.13 26.93
N GLU A 386 -2.62 1.59 28.14
CA GLU A 386 -3.58 2.08 29.11
C GLU A 386 -2.91 2.16 30.48
N LEU A 387 -2.96 3.33 31.12
CA LEU A 387 -2.46 3.60 32.46
C LEU A 387 -3.64 3.61 33.44
N HIS A 388 -3.77 2.52 34.18
CA HIS A 388 -4.89 2.28 35.08
C HIS A 388 -4.49 2.53 36.55
N ILE A 389 -5.30 3.33 37.24
CA ILE A 389 -5.19 3.61 38.68
C ILE A 389 -6.44 3.05 39.35
N SER A 390 -6.32 1.98 40.12
CA SER A 390 -7.46 1.23 40.67
C SER A 390 -8.18 1.92 41.84
N SER A 391 -7.55 2.92 42.45
CA SER A 391 -8.14 3.75 43.51
C SER A 391 -7.33 5.04 43.67
N VAL A 392 -7.87 6.15 43.17
CA VAL A 392 -7.25 7.48 43.03
C VAL A 392 -7.08 8.16 44.39
N ARG A 393 -5.95 8.84 44.58
CA ARG A 393 -5.63 9.63 45.77
C ARG A 393 -5.19 11.05 45.41
N TYR A 394 -5.09 11.93 46.41
CA TYR A 394 -4.59 13.30 46.21
C TYR A 394 -3.17 13.32 45.60
N GLU A 395 -2.34 12.34 45.94
CA GLU A 395 -1.00 12.11 45.35
C GLU A 395 -1.03 11.66 43.87
N ASP A 396 -2.19 11.33 43.32
CA ASP A 396 -2.41 11.03 41.89
C ASP A 396 -2.83 12.24 41.05
N THR A 397 -3.04 13.40 41.67
CA THR A 397 -3.24 14.64 40.91
C THR A 397 -1.95 15.05 40.20
N GLY A 398 -2.02 15.31 38.89
CA GLY A 398 -0.87 15.71 38.09
C GLY A 398 -1.11 15.68 36.59
N ALA A 399 -0.12 16.16 35.83
CA ALA A 399 -0.05 16.01 34.39
C ALA A 399 0.50 14.63 34.03
N TYR A 400 -0.15 13.94 33.10
CA TYR A 400 0.22 12.62 32.63
C TYR A 400 0.50 12.69 31.12
N THR A 401 1.79 12.64 30.76
CA THR A 401 2.24 12.63 29.37
C THR A 401 2.28 11.20 28.86
N CYS A 402 1.57 10.93 27.77
CA CYS A 402 1.86 9.77 26.93
C CYS A 402 2.96 10.12 25.94
N ILE A 403 3.96 9.24 25.81
CA ILE A 403 5.01 9.33 24.79
C ILE A 403 4.99 8.04 23.96
N ALA A 404 4.68 8.17 22.68
CA ALA A 404 4.73 7.10 21.69
C ALA A 404 6.02 7.20 20.86
N LYS A 405 6.82 6.13 20.85
CA LYS A 405 8.14 6.13 20.20
C LYS A 405 8.40 4.90 19.35
N ASN A 406 8.96 5.10 18.16
CA ASN A 406 9.68 4.07 17.42
C ASN A 406 11.09 4.57 17.05
N GLU A 407 11.76 3.89 16.12
CA GLU A 407 13.13 4.23 15.70
C GLU A 407 13.22 5.45 14.76
N VAL A 408 12.10 5.92 14.20
CA VAL A 408 12.04 7.03 13.24
C VAL A 408 11.43 8.30 13.83
N GLY A 409 10.61 8.20 14.87
CA GLY A 409 10.00 9.37 15.50
C GLY A 409 9.50 9.17 16.92
N VAL A 410 9.04 10.27 17.48
CA VAL A 410 8.29 10.39 18.72
C VAL A 410 7.06 11.23 18.44
N ASP A 411 5.94 10.85 19.05
CA ASP A 411 4.74 11.68 19.18
C ASP A 411 4.29 11.64 20.64
N GLU A 412 3.79 12.74 21.19
CA GLU A 412 3.45 12.87 22.61
C GLU A 412 2.24 13.77 22.85
N ASP A 413 1.46 13.43 23.89
CA ASP A 413 0.30 14.23 24.32
C ASP A 413 0.09 14.17 25.84
N ILE A 414 -0.59 15.18 26.40
CA ILE A 414 -0.63 15.44 27.85
C ILE A 414 -2.07 15.55 28.37
N SER A 415 -2.44 14.59 29.21
CA SER A 415 -3.63 14.65 30.07
C SER A 415 -3.34 15.34 31.40
N SER A 416 -4.38 15.79 32.09
CA SER A 416 -4.36 16.00 33.54
C SER A 416 -5.34 15.07 34.25
N LEU A 417 -4.91 14.46 35.36
CA LEU A 417 -5.80 13.85 36.34
C LEU A 417 -5.87 14.78 37.55
N PHE A 418 -7.07 15.06 38.04
CA PHE A 418 -7.27 15.83 39.27
C PHE A 418 -8.42 15.28 40.11
N ILE A 419 -8.35 15.51 41.42
CA ILE A 419 -9.45 15.13 42.31
C ILE A 419 -10.60 16.14 42.22
N GLU A 420 -11.81 15.61 42.04
CA GLU A 420 -13.06 16.36 42.23
C GLU A 420 -13.49 16.27 43.69
N ASP A 421 -13.62 17.42 44.35
CA ASP A 421 -14.24 17.49 45.67
C ASP A 421 -15.77 17.52 45.53
N SER A 422 -16.41 16.59 46.26
CA SER A 422 -17.85 16.37 46.41
C SER A 422 -18.73 17.64 46.48
N ALA A 423 -18.21 18.73 47.07
CA ALA A 423 -18.92 20.02 47.15
C ALA A 423 -19.24 20.64 45.78
N ARG A 424 -18.46 20.36 44.72
CA ARG A 424 -18.75 20.81 43.35
C ARG A 424 -19.84 19.97 42.69
N LYS A 425 -19.89 18.66 42.94
CA LYS A 425 -20.93 17.79 42.37
C LYS A 425 -22.34 18.18 42.76
N THR A 426 -22.58 18.78 43.93
CA THR A 426 -23.94 19.23 44.29
C THR A 426 -24.44 20.36 43.37
N LEU A 427 -23.55 21.27 42.96
CA LEU A 427 -23.86 22.34 42.00
C LEU A 427 -23.91 21.81 40.56
N ALA A 428 -22.96 20.95 40.19
CA ALA A 428 -22.92 20.33 38.86
C ALA A 428 -24.14 19.42 38.62
N ASN A 429 -24.56 18.59 39.58
CA ASN A 429 -25.71 17.67 39.43
C ASN A 429 -27.07 18.37 39.29
N ILE A 430 -27.14 19.68 39.60
CA ILE A 430 -28.31 20.51 39.32
C ILE A 430 -28.32 20.99 37.86
N LEU A 431 -27.14 21.09 37.22
CA LEU A 431 -26.94 21.49 35.81
C LEU A 431 -26.85 20.30 34.84
N TRP A 432 -26.25 19.17 35.25
CA TRP A 432 -26.12 17.91 34.47
C TRP A 432 -27.46 17.32 34.00
N ARG A 433 -28.61 17.84 34.45
CA ARG A 433 -29.93 17.44 33.96
C ARG A 433 -30.36 18.08 32.64
N GLU A 434 -29.65 19.11 32.14
CA GLU A 434 -30.01 19.80 30.90
C GLU A 434 -29.00 19.60 29.75
N GLU A 435 -27.73 19.27 30.03
CA GLU A 435 -26.69 19.13 29.00
C GLU A 435 -25.91 17.80 29.07
N GLY A 436 -26.12 16.92 28.07
CA GLY A 436 -25.15 15.93 27.58
C GLY A 436 -24.88 14.67 28.44
N LEU A 437 -25.26 13.49 27.94
CA LEU A 437 -24.66 12.23 28.41
C LEU A 437 -23.17 12.19 28.04
N SER A 438 -22.35 11.55 28.88
CA SER A 438 -20.97 11.19 28.53
C SER A 438 -20.97 10.22 27.33
N VAL A 439 -20.13 10.51 26.33
CA VAL A 439 -20.25 9.94 24.98
C VAL A 439 -19.20 8.86 24.75
N GLY A 440 -19.15 7.95 25.72
CA GLY A 440 -18.06 7.02 25.88
C GLY A 440 -18.07 5.84 24.90
N ASN A 441 -17.42 4.79 25.37
CA ASN A 441 -17.13 3.54 24.68
C ASN A 441 -18.41 2.69 24.45
N MET A 442 -19.12 2.91 23.33
CA MET A 442 -20.46 2.37 23.06
C MET A 442 -20.57 1.54 21.75
N PHE A 443 -21.37 0.47 21.79
CA PHE A 443 -21.86 -0.18 20.58
C PHE A 443 -23.16 0.45 20.11
N TYR A 444 -23.20 0.86 18.84
CA TYR A 444 -24.40 1.30 18.12
C TYR A 444 -24.90 0.15 17.25
N VAL A 445 -26.11 -0.32 17.53
CA VAL A 445 -26.72 -1.47 16.85
C VAL A 445 -27.99 -1.03 16.15
N PHE A 446 -28.04 -1.28 14.85
CA PHE A 446 -29.16 -0.94 13.98
C PHE A 446 -29.99 -2.20 13.75
N SER A 447 -31.24 -2.19 14.24
CA SER A 447 -32.14 -3.34 14.29
C SER A 447 -33.53 -3.00 13.72
N ASN A 448 -34.38 -4.00 13.49
CA ASN A 448 -35.77 -3.76 13.09
C ASN A 448 -36.55 -2.91 14.12
N ASP A 449 -36.12 -2.91 15.38
CA ASP A 449 -36.75 -2.15 16.46
C ASP A 449 -36.23 -0.71 16.57
N GLY A 450 -35.16 -0.32 15.85
CA GLY A 450 -34.61 1.04 15.85
C GLY A 450 -33.09 1.12 15.87
N ILE A 451 -32.56 2.19 16.48
CA ILE A 451 -31.13 2.30 16.82
C ILE A 451 -30.99 2.09 18.32
N ILE A 452 -30.13 1.16 18.73
CA ILE A 452 -29.92 0.75 20.11
C ILE A 452 -28.47 1.06 20.47
N ILE A 453 -28.27 1.76 21.60
CA ILE A 453 -26.96 2.21 22.07
C ILE A 453 -26.65 1.48 23.37
N LEU A 454 -25.55 0.71 23.39
CA LEU A 454 -25.21 -0.28 24.42
C LEU A 454 -23.83 0.00 25.02
N HIS A 455 -23.75 0.05 26.35
CA HIS A 455 -22.46 0.12 27.05
C HIS A 455 -22.01 -1.31 27.38
N PRO A 456 -20.81 -1.75 26.92
CA PRO A 456 -20.41 -3.16 27.02
C PRO A 456 -20.05 -3.60 28.44
N VAL A 457 -19.82 -2.65 29.36
CA VAL A 457 -19.57 -2.94 30.78
C VAL A 457 -20.88 -3.31 31.48
N ASP A 458 -21.93 -2.52 31.29
CA ASP A 458 -23.18 -2.61 32.07
C ASP A 458 -24.13 -3.69 31.55
N CYS A 459 -24.00 -4.06 30.26
CA CYS A 459 -24.92 -4.97 29.56
C CYS A 459 -26.35 -4.43 29.36
N GLU A 460 -26.57 -3.13 29.57
CA GLU A 460 -27.88 -2.49 29.47
C GLU A 460 -28.04 -1.58 28.23
N ILE A 461 -29.30 -1.37 27.84
CA ILE A 461 -29.67 -0.45 26.76
C ILE A 461 -29.69 0.98 27.34
N GLN A 462 -28.56 1.68 27.21
CA GLN A 462 -28.44 3.08 27.61
C GLN A 462 -29.38 3.99 26.79
N ARG A 463 -29.67 3.64 25.52
CA ARG A 463 -30.69 4.31 24.72
C ARG A 463 -31.30 3.44 23.63
N HIS A 464 -32.59 3.64 23.37
CA HIS A 464 -33.33 3.07 22.24
C HIS A 464 -34.05 4.18 21.47
N LEU A 465 -33.57 4.51 20.27
CA LEU A 465 -34.22 5.44 19.32
C LEU A 465 -35.19 4.65 18.44
N LYS A 466 -36.49 4.82 18.66
CA LYS A 466 -37.55 4.02 18.01
C LYS A 466 -37.93 4.61 16.65
N PRO A 467 -38.22 3.79 15.60
CA PRO A 467 -38.60 4.27 14.26
C PRO A 467 -39.84 5.18 14.20
N THR A 468 -40.66 5.20 15.26
CA THR A 468 -41.84 6.07 15.42
C THR A 468 -41.51 7.46 15.97
N GLU A 469 -40.28 7.73 16.40
CA GLU A 469 -39.86 9.06 16.81
C GLU A 469 -39.77 10.00 15.59
N LYS A 470 -40.21 11.26 15.77
CA LYS A 470 -40.21 12.30 14.73
C LYS A 470 -38.82 12.55 14.11
N ILE A 471 -37.75 12.10 14.77
CA ILE A 471 -36.36 12.15 14.32
C ILE A 471 -36.16 11.37 12.99
N PHE A 472 -36.94 10.31 12.73
CA PHE A 472 -36.80 9.50 11.52
C PHE A 472 -37.65 9.96 10.32
N MET A 473 -38.57 10.91 10.51
CA MET A 473 -39.54 11.35 9.50
C MET A 473 -39.37 12.82 9.10
N LYS A 474 -39.12 13.08 7.82
CA LYS A 474 -39.22 14.43 7.27
C LYS A 474 -40.69 14.77 6.99
N ARG A 475 -41.09 16.02 7.29
CA ARG A 475 -42.47 16.55 7.19
C ARG A 475 -43.13 16.41 5.80
N THR A 476 -42.39 16.02 4.78
CA THR A 476 -42.88 15.71 3.43
C THR A 476 -43.49 14.30 3.30
N GLU A 477 -43.09 13.34 4.14
CA GLU A 477 -43.46 11.91 4.01
C GLU A 477 -44.95 11.65 4.34
N GLU A 478 -45.62 12.58 5.03
CA GLU A 478 -47.08 12.54 5.29
C GLU A 478 -47.93 12.54 4.00
N ARG A 479 -47.43 13.14 2.91
CA ARG A 479 -48.17 13.21 1.63
C ARG A 479 -48.11 11.91 0.83
N GLN A 480 -46.99 11.19 0.86
CA GLN A 480 -46.84 9.92 0.14
C GLN A 480 -47.81 8.84 0.66
N ARG A 481 -48.03 8.78 1.98
CA ARG A 481 -48.93 7.79 2.62
C ARG A 481 -50.42 8.05 2.46
N ARG A 482 -50.84 9.20 1.92
CA ARG A 482 -52.27 9.52 1.65
C ARG A 482 -52.68 9.35 0.18
N GLY A 483 -51.80 8.80 -0.68
CA GLY A 483 -52.00 8.75 -2.14
C GLY A 483 -52.28 7.37 -2.75
N SER A 484 -52.29 6.28 -1.97
CA SER A 484 -52.47 4.91 -2.48
C SER A 484 -53.84 4.35 -2.06
N PRO A 485 -54.67 3.85 -2.99
CA PRO A 485 -55.95 3.22 -2.67
C PRO A 485 -55.75 1.85 -2.01
N GLU A 486 -56.73 1.44 -1.21
CA GLU A 486 -56.71 0.16 -0.50
C GLU A 486 -56.97 -1.01 -1.47
N MET A 487 -56.09 -2.02 -1.44
CA MET A 487 -56.41 -3.36 -1.92
C MET A 487 -56.20 -4.35 -0.76
N SER A 488 -57.30 -4.95 -0.31
CA SER A 488 -57.31 -6.04 0.66
C SER A 488 -56.95 -7.37 -0.01
N GLY A 489 -55.93 -8.04 0.48
CA GLY A 489 -55.55 -9.40 0.05
C GLY A 489 -54.51 -10.00 1.01
N GLU A 490 -54.65 -11.28 1.33
CA GLU A 490 -53.75 -12.00 2.24
C GLU A 490 -52.47 -12.45 1.52
N GLY A 491 -51.33 -12.48 2.24
CA GLY A 491 -50.11 -13.17 1.79
C GLY A 491 -48.84 -12.32 1.78
N ASP A 492 -47.90 -12.66 2.68
CA ASP A 492 -46.47 -12.35 2.65
C ASP A 492 -46.01 -10.92 2.30
N ALA A 493 -46.33 -9.96 3.16
CA ALA A 493 -45.68 -8.65 3.18
C ALA A 493 -44.26 -8.74 3.80
N THR A 494 -43.29 -9.21 3.02
CA THR A 494 -41.86 -9.28 3.42
C THR A 494 -41.33 -7.89 3.80
N GLN A 495 -41.17 -7.61 5.10
CA GLN A 495 -40.54 -6.37 5.57
C GLN A 495 -39.09 -6.29 5.06
N PRO A 496 -38.72 -5.26 4.27
CA PRO A 496 -37.36 -5.12 3.77
C PRO A 496 -36.40 -4.74 4.91
N CYS A 497 -35.13 -5.14 4.77
CA CYS A 497 -34.10 -4.78 5.74
C CYS A 497 -33.96 -3.25 5.82
N GLN A 498 -34.28 -2.70 7.00
CA GLN A 498 -34.26 -1.25 7.28
C GLN A 498 -32.83 -0.67 7.26
N TRP A 499 -31.82 -1.52 7.42
CA TRP A 499 -30.41 -1.20 7.52
C TRP A 499 -29.60 -2.24 6.74
N ALA A 500 -28.46 -1.85 6.14
CA ALA A 500 -27.54 -2.78 5.47
C ALA A 500 -26.08 -2.61 5.91
N SER A 501 -25.57 -1.38 5.90
CA SER A 501 -24.18 -1.07 6.22
C SER A 501 -24.09 0.27 6.95
N ALA A 502 -23.11 0.39 7.84
CA ALA A 502 -22.85 1.59 8.62
C ALA A 502 -21.34 1.76 8.84
N VAL A 503 -20.87 3.01 8.87
CA VAL A 503 -19.46 3.36 9.13
C VAL A 503 -19.35 4.47 10.16
N ASN A 504 -18.36 4.33 11.04
CA ASN A 504 -17.93 5.35 11.98
C ASN A 504 -17.00 6.34 11.25
N VAL A 505 -17.35 7.64 11.31
CA VAL A 505 -16.58 8.75 10.78
C VAL A 505 -16.04 9.58 11.95
N ARG A 506 -14.72 9.46 12.16
CA ARG A 506 -13.92 10.16 13.18
C ARG A 506 -14.52 10.15 14.60
N HIS A 507 -15.22 9.07 14.97
CA HIS A 507 -15.83 8.85 16.29
C HIS A 507 -16.93 9.86 16.67
N ARG A 508 -17.33 10.70 15.70
CA ARG A 508 -18.31 11.77 15.89
C ARG A 508 -19.63 11.49 15.16
N TYR A 509 -19.56 10.91 13.97
CA TYR A 509 -20.72 10.65 13.13
C TYR A 509 -20.78 9.18 12.71
N ILE A 510 -21.98 8.60 12.72
CA ILE A 510 -22.24 7.31 12.09
C ILE A 510 -23.08 7.55 10.84
N TYR A 511 -22.53 7.14 9.69
CA TYR A 511 -23.26 7.10 8.44
C TYR A 511 -23.86 5.71 8.30
N VAL A 512 -25.18 5.60 8.12
CA VAL A 512 -25.89 4.31 7.99
C VAL A 512 -26.84 4.29 6.79
N ALA A 513 -26.72 3.25 5.96
CA ALA A 513 -27.54 3.03 4.78
C ALA A 513 -28.90 2.40 5.13
N GLN A 514 -29.98 2.95 4.58
CA GLN A 514 -31.34 2.42 4.66
C GLN A 514 -31.82 1.99 3.25
N PRO A 515 -31.69 0.70 2.87
CA PRO A 515 -32.03 0.21 1.53
C PRO A 515 -33.45 0.58 1.09
N ALA A 516 -34.43 0.27 1.95
CA ALA A 516 -35.86 0.45 1.69
C ALA A 516 -36.32 1.91 1.49
N LEU A 517 -35.47 2.88 1.82
CA LEU A 517 -35.77 4.31 1.74
C LEU A 517 -34.77 5.08 0.86
N SER A 518 -33.87 4.38 0.15
CA SER A 518 -32.85 4.95 -0.76
C SER A 518 -32.09 6.14 -0.14
N ARG A 519 -31.70 6.01 1.13
CA ARG A 519 -31.09 7.11 1.89
C ARG A 519 -29.99 6.63 2.84
N VAL A 520 -29.01 7.49 3.09
CA VAL A 520 -28.06 7.37 4.19
C VAL A 520 -28.46 8.36 5.28
N LEU A 521 -28.52 7.90 6.54
CA LEU A 521 -28.68 8.78 7.70
C LEU A 521 -27.32 9.13 8.29
N VAL A 522 -27.17 10.38 8.73
CA VAL A 522 -26.03 10.86 9.53
C VAL A 522 -26.50 10.98 10.98
N VAL A 523 -25.97 10.13 11.84
CA VAL A 523 -26.22 10.15 13.30
C VAL A 523 -25.06 10.84 13.98
N ASP A 524 -25.33 11.91 14.74
CA ASP A 524 -24.34 12.48 15.66
C ASP A 524 -24.31 11.65 16.94
N VAL A 525 -23.12 11.16 17.28
CA VAL A 525 -22.85 10.29 18.41
C VAL A 525 -23.02 11.06 19.72
N GLN A 526 -22.51 12.31 19.78
CA GLN A 526 -22.56 13.18 20.97
C GLN A 526 -23.99 13.62 21.29
N ALA A 527 -24.74 14.04 20.27
CA ALA A 527 -26.12 14.48 20.42
C ALA A 527 -27.11 13.31 20.52
N GLN A 528 -26.67 12.09 20.22
CA GLN A 528 -27.47 10.86 20.08
C GLN A 528 -28.73 11.06 19.22
N LYS A 529 -28.58 11.73 18.08
CA LYS A 529 -29.66 12.18 17.20
C LYS A 529 -29.27 12.01 15.73
N VAL A 530 -30.26 11.74 14.87
CA VAL A 530 -30.09 11.88 13.42
C VAL A 530 -30.03 13.38 13.11
N LEU A 531 -28.92 13.85 12.53
CA LEU A 531 -28.80 15.22 12.03
C LEU A 531 -29.42 15.37 10.65
N GLN A 532 -29.11 14.43 9.75
CA GLN A 532 -29.33 14.57 8.32
C GLN A 532 -29.76 13.24 7.70
N SER A 533 -30.55 13.36 6.64
CA SER A 533 -30.86 12.28 5.72
C SER A 533 -30.43 12.73 4.32
N ILE A 534 -29.50 11.97 3.74
CA ILE A 534 -28.92 12.15 2.41
C ILE A 534 -29.62 11.14 1.49
N GLY A 535 -30.35 11.60 0.49
CA GLY A 535 -30.91 10.72 -0.54
C GLY A 535 -29.81 10.22 -1.46
N VAL A 536 -29.76 8.91 -1.72
CA VAL A 536 -28.74 8.24 -2.54
C VAL A 536 -29.43 7.39 -3.63
N ASP A 537 -28.67 6.75 -4.52
CA ASP A 537 -29.26 5.84 -5.51
C ASP A 537 -29.90 4.61 -4.83
N PRO A 538 -30.88 3.93 -5.47
CA PRO A 538 -31.71 2.92 -4.81
C PRO A 538 -30.93 1.72 -4.26
N LEU A 539 -31.43 1.16 -3.16
CA LEU A 539 -30.83 0.03 -2.44
C LEU A 539 -29.34 0.24 -2.08
N PRO A 540 -28.98 1.29 -1.30
CA PRO A 540 -27.63 1.44 -0.74
C PRO A 540 -27.29 0.25 0.18
N ALA A 541 -26.27 -0.51 -0.20
CA ALA A 541 -25.94 -1.81 0.40
C ALA A 541 -24.63 -1.80 1.19
N LYS A 542 -23.59 -1.10 0.72
CA LYS A 542 -22.26 -1.06 1.34
C LYS A 542 -21.76 0.37 1.48
N LEU A 543 -21.28 0.70 2.67
CA LEU A 543 -20.57 1.93 2.99
C LEU A 543 -19.09 1.65 3.28
N SER A 544 -18.21 2.57 2.93
CA SER A 544 -16.81 2.61 3.37
C SER A 544 -16.39 4.04 3.66
N TYR A 545 -15.54 4.26 4.67
CA TYR A 545 -15.01 5.58 5.00
C TYR A 545 -13.53 5.65 4.62
N ASP A 546 -13.19 6.51 3.66
CA ASP A 546 -11.82 6.90 3.37
C ASP A 546 -11.41 8.05 4.28
N LYS A 547 -10.63 7.69 5.30
CA LYS A 547 -10.01 8.59 6.29
C LYS A 547 -9.02 9.59 5.68
N SER A 548 -8.47 9.32 4.49
CA SER A 548 -7.41 10.13 3.88
C SER A 548 -7.95 11.31 3.04
N HIS A 549 -9.10 11.14 2.39
CA HIS A 549 -9.80 12.22 1.67
C HIS A 549 -11.07 12.73 2.40
N ASP A 550 -11.39 12.18 3.59
CA ASP A 550 -12.60 12.46 4.38
C ASP A 550 -13.92 12.16 3.65
N GLN A 551 -13.98 11.01 2.97
CA GLN A 551 -15.08 10.62 2.09
C GLN A 551 -15.81 9.36 2.59
N VAL A 552 -17.15 9.34 2.54
CA VAL A 552 -17.94 8.10 2.67
C VAL A 552 -18.41 7.64 1.29
N TRP A 553 -17.89 6.49 0.86
CA TRP A 553 -18.25 5.84 -0.39
C TRP A 553 -19.50 4.97 -0.18
N VAL A 554 -20.46 5.09 -1.11
CA VAL A 554 -21.80 4.48 -1.05
C VAL A 554 -22.04 3.64 -2.31
N LEU A 555 -22.13 2.33 -2.14
CA LEU A 555 -22.52 1.41 -3.20
C LEU A 555 -24.03 1.14 -3.14
N SER A 556 -24.73 1.44 -4.22
CA SER A 556 -26.18 1.27 -4.39
C SER A 556 -26.50 0.31 -5.53
N TRP A 557 -27.26 -0.75 -5.26
CA TRP A 557 -27.54 -1.81 -6.23
C TRP A 557 -28.64 -1.48 -7.25
N GLY A 558 -29.38 -0.39 -7.05
CA GLY A 558 -30.44 0.06 -7.95
C GLY A 558 -31.75 -0.72 -7.84
N ASP A 559 -32.69 -0.43 -8.73
CA ASP A 559 -33.81 -1.31 -9.04
C ASP A 559 -33.28 -2.49 -9.88
N VAL A 560 -33.34 -3.69 -9.29
CA VAL A 560 -32.87 -4.98 -9.85
C VAL A 560 -33.40 -5.28 -11.26
N HIS A 561 -34.47 -4.60 -11.69
CA HIS A 561 -35.09 -4.77 -13.00
C HIS A 561 -35.05 -3.52 -13.90
N LYS A 562 -34.43 -2.40 -13.47
CA LYS A 562 -34.41 -1.14 -14.25
C LYS A 562 -33.11 -0.32 -14.23
N SER A 563 -32.19 -0.53 -13.29
CA SER A 563 -30.97 0.28 -13.20
C SER A 563 -29.78 -0.54 -12.74
N GLN A 564 -28.62 -0.35 -13.38
CA GLN A 564 -27.37 -0.98 -12.95
C GLN A 564 -26.92 -0.47 -11.56
N PRO A 565 -26.13 -1.28 -10.83
CA PRO A 565 -25.39 -0.82 -9.66
C PRO A 565 -24.55 0.44 -9.92
N SER A 566 -24.48 1.30 -8.91
CA SER A 566 -23.91 2.64 -8.96
C SER A 566 -23.08 2.94 -7.71
N LEU A 567 -22.03 3.75 -7.88
CA LEU A 567 -21.13 4.15 -6.80
C LEU A 567 -21.17 5.67 -6.63
N GLN A 568 -21.41 6.13 -5.41
CA GLN A 568 -21.51 7.54 -5.03
C GLN A 568 -20.52 7.85 -3.90
N VAL A 569 -20.15 9.12 -3.74
CA VAL A 569 -19.22 9.59 -2.72
C VAL A 569 -19.85 10.77 -1.97
N ILE A 570 -19.87 10.70 -0.65
CA ILE A 570 -20.23 11.81 0.24
C ILE A 570 -18.92 12.44 0.71
N THR A 571 -18.65 13.68 0.32
CA THR A 571 -17.44 14.42 0.72
C THR A 571 -17.60 15.10 2.08
N GLU A 572 -16.47 15.53 2.67
CA GLU A 572 -16.43 16.31 3.92
C GLU A 572 -17.16 15.60 5.08
N ALA A 573 -17.08 14.27 5.14
CA ALA A 573 -17.92 13.45 6.00
C ALA A 573 -17.73 13.75 7.50
N SER A 574 -16.58 14.27 7.92
CA SER A 574 -16.30 14.65 9.31
C SER A 574 -16.83 16.02 9.75
N THR A 575 -17.46 16.78 8.85
CA THR A 575 -18.10 18.07 9.20
C THR A 575 -19.47 17.90 9.86
N GLY A 576 -20.21 16.85 9.47
CA GLY A 576 -21.59 16.61 9.90
C GLY A 576 -22.66 17.45 9.18
N GLN A 577 -22.30 18.52 8.48
CA GLN A 577 -23.22 19.38 7.73
C GLN A 577 -22.57 19.92 6.44
N GLY A 578 -23.36 20.13 5.39
CA GLY A 578 -22.90 20.72 4.12
C GLY A 578 -22.33 19.71 3.11
N GLN A 579 -22.31 18.42 3.45
CA GLN A 579 -21.70 17.36 2.64
C GLN A 579 -22.25 17.30 1.21
N HIS A 580 -21.36 17.25 0.23
CA HIS A 580 -21.73 17.11 -1.17
C HIS A 580 -21.75 15.62 -1.57
N LEU A 581 -22.86 15.19 -2.18
CA LEU A 581 -23.00 13.86 -2.78
C LEU A 581 -22.60 13.92 -4.26
N ILE A 582 -21.50 13.25 -4.60
CA ILE A 582 -20.98 13.13 -5.96
C ILE A 582 -21.35 11.75 -6.51
N ARG A 583 -21.97 11.71 -7.69
CA ARG A 583 -22.12 10.46 -8.46
C ARG A 583 -20.80 10.22 -9.20
N THR A 584 -20.18 9.06 -8.99
CA THR A 584 -18.97 8.70 -9.76
C THR A 584 -19.32 8.40 -11.22
N PRO A 585 -18.37 8.47 -12.16
CA PRO A 585 -18.58 8.04 -13.55
C PRO A 585 -18.61 6.51 -13.72
N PHE A 586 -18.56 5.73 -12.64
CA PHE A 586 -18.43 4.27 -12.68
C PHE A 586 -19.80 3.57 -12.73
N THR A 587 -20.00 2.72 -13.74
CA THR A 587 -21.24 1.97 -14.01
C THR A 587 -21.05 0.47 -13.83
N GLY A 588 -22.05 -0.23 -13.30
CA GLY A 588 -22.01 -1.71 -13.22
C GLY A 588 -21.10 -2.28 -12.13
N VAL A 589 -20.73 -1.45 -11.14
CA VAL A 589 -19.89 -1.83 -10.00
C VAL A 589 -20.70 -2.67 -9.01
N GLU A 590 -20.37 -3.95 -8.85
CA GLU A 590 -21.03 -4.83 -7.86
C GLU A 590 -20.30 -4.86 -6.51
N ASP A 591 -19.01 -4.48 -6.48
CA ASP A 591 -18.28 -4.25 -5.24
C ASP A 591 -17.06 -3.31 -5.42
N PHE A 592 -16.54 -2.83 -4.30
CA PHE A 592 -15.37 -1.97 -4.26
C PHE A 592 -14.50 -2.22 -3.01
N PHE A 593 -13.22 -1.92 -3.13
CA PHE A 593 -12.23 -2.05 -2.07
C PHE A 593 -11.35 -0.79 -2.01
N ILE A 594 -11.33 -0.13 -0.85
CA ILE A 594 -10.41 0.96 -0.54
C ILE A 594 -9.39 0.39 0.45
N PRO A 595 -8.07 0.43 0.15
CA PRO A 595 -7.04 -0.08 1.07
C PRO A 595 -7.07 0.68 2.42
N PRO A 596 -6.92 0.01 3.57
CA PRO A 596 -7.13 0.64 4.87
C PRO A 596 -6.08 1.72 5.19
N THR A 597 -6.56 2.95 5.36
CA THR A 597 -5.78 4.18 5.62
C THR A 597 -5.42 4.37 7.10
N ASN A 598 -5.04 3.29 7.80
CA ASN A 598 -4.65 3.34 9.22
C ASN A 598 -3.54 4.39 9.41
N LEU A 599 -2.42 4.17 8.71
CA LEU A 599 -1.23 5.02 8.70
C LEU A 599 -1.44 6.29 7.85
N ILE A 600 -2.11 7.31 8.41
CA ILE A 600 -2.55 8.57 7.76
C ILE A 600 -1.45 9.28 6.94
N ILE A 601 -0.17 9.10 7.28
CA ILE A 601 0.96 9.70 6.54
C ILE A 601 1.04 9.18 5.08
N ASN A 602 0.41 8.06 4.76
CA ASN A 602 0.17 7.63 3.39
C ASN A 602 -1.15 8.22 2.87
N HIS A 603 -1.07 9.16 1.94
CA HIS A 603 -2.20 9.45 1.04
C HIS A 603 -2.43 8.24 0.12
N ILE A 604 -3.40 7.38 0.45
CA ILE A 604 -3.79 6.27 -0.42
C ILE A 604 -4.64 6.84 -1.55
N ARG A 605 -3.96 7.21 -2.64
CA ARG A 605 -4.58 7.90 -3.80
C ARG A 605 -5.54 7.01 -4.60
N PHE A 606 -5.54 5.70 -4.40
CA PHE A 606 -6.31 4.77 -5.22
C PHE A 606 -7.10 3.72 -4.44
N GLY A 607 -8.22 3.29 -5.05
CA GLY A 607 -8.99 2.12 -4.65
C GLY A 607 -9.25 1.21 -5.85
N PHE A 608 -10.10 0.20 -5.66
CA PHE A 608 -10.48 -0.76 -6.68
C PHE A 608 -12.00 -0.93 -6.74
N ILE A 609 -12.53 -1.08 -7.96
CA ILE A 609 -13.94 -1.40 -8.24
C ILE A 609 -14.01 -2.64 -9.15
N PHE A 610 -15.03 -3.47 -8.99
CA PHE A 610 -15.21 -4.66 -9.82
C PHE A 610 -16.68 -5.11 -9.94
N ASN A 611 -16.95 -5.89 -10.98
CA ASN A 611 -18.19 -6.64 -11.16
C ASN A 611 -17.91 -8.12 -10.82
N LYS A 612 -18.75 -8.79 -10.03
CA LYS A 612 -18.48 -10.18 -9.59
C LYS A 612 -18.77 -11.22 -10.67
N SER A 613 -19.32 -10.78 -11.80
CA SER A 613 -19.62 -11.58 -12.99
C SER A 613 -18.63 -11.33 -14.13
N GLU A 614 -17.67 -10.40 -13.97
CA GLU A 614 -16.63 -10.11 -14.96
C GLU A 614 -15.22 -10.43 -14.43
N PRO A 615 -14.31 -10.96 -15.27
CA PRO A 615 -12.99 -11.43 -14.85
C PRO A 615 -11.96 -10.27 -14.83
N VAL A 616 -12.31 -9.14 -14.21
CA VAL A 616 -11.53 -7.90 -14.20
C VAL A 616 -11.63 -7.16 -12.87
N VAL A 617 -10.60 -6.40 -12.52
CA VAL A 617 -10.64 -5.41 -11.43
C VAL A 617 -10.08 -4.08 -11.94
N HIS A 618 -10.75 -2.97 -11.62
CA HIS A 618 -10.39 -1.64 -12.07
C HIS A 618 -9.79 -0.82 -10.92
N LYS A 619 -8.56 -0.34 -11.07
CA LYS A 619 -7.90 0.60 -10.16
C LYS A 619 -8.36 2.02 -10.48
N VAL A 620 -8.81 2.76 -9.47
CA VAL A 620 -9.42 4.11 -9.61
C VAL A 620 -8.73 5.12 -8.70
N ASP A 621 -8.61 6.37 -9.15
CA ASP A 621 -8.11 7.52 -8.38
C ASP A 621 -9.22 8.04 -7.46
N LEU A 622 -8.99 8.08 -6.14
CA LEU A 622 -9.98 8.46 -5.11
C LEU A 622 -10.12 9.98 -4.96
N GLU A 623 -9.08 10.75 -5.33
CA GLU A 623 -9.12 12.21 -5.36
C GLU A 623 -9.88 12.68 -6.60
N ARG A 624 -9.54 12.10 -7.77
CA ARG A 624 -10.02 12.57 -9.08
C ARG A 624 -11.25 11.82 -9.60
N LEU A 625 -11.66 10.73 -8.95
CA LEU A 625 -12.78 9.86 -9.33
C LEU A 625 -12.67 9.34 -10.78
N MET A 626 -11.46 9.02 -11.22
CA MET A 626 -11.15 8.53 -12.58
C MET A 626 -10.61 7.10 -12.58
N LEU A 627 -10.82 6.38 -13.68
CA LEU A 627 -10.20 5.09 -13.94
C LEU A 627 -8.69 5.28 -14.20
N LEU A 628 -7.84 4.56 -13.47
CA LEU A 628 -6.39 4.54 -13.66
C LEU A 628 -5.94 3.34 -14.53
N LYS A 629 -6.44 2.14 -14.23
CA LYS A 629 -5.98 0.89 -14.86
C LYS A 629 -7.01 -0.23 -14.74
N THR A 630 -7.10 -1.09 -15.75
CA THR A 630 -7.89 -2.33 -15.69
C THR A 630 -6.94 -3.53 -15.62
N ILE A 631 -7.15 -4.39 -14.63
CA ILE A 631 -6.35 -5.60 -14.38
C ILE A 631 -7.20 -6.81 -14.80
N GLY A 632 -6.73 -7.55 -15.81
CA GLY A 632 -7.44 -8.71 -16.36
C GLY A 632 -7.12 -10.01 -15.60
N LEU A 633 -8.14 -10.64 -15.03
CA LEU A 633 -8.05 -11.91 -14.30
C LEU A 633 -8.41 -13.14 -15.15
N GLN A 634 -8.93 -12.94 -16.36
CA GLN A 634 -9.46 -14.00 -17.25
C GLN A 634 -8.47 -15.14 -17.53
N ARG A 635 -7.16 -14.87 -17.55
CA ARG A 635 -6.11 -15.91 -17.71
C ARG A 635 -6.06 -16.93 -16.57
N TYR A 636 -6.66 -16.62 -15.43
CA TYR A 636 -6.66 -17.42 -14.19
C TYR A 636 -8.06 -17.96 -13.84
N GLY A 637 -9.07 -17.71 -14.68
CA GLY A 637 -10.47 -18.11 -14.44
C GLY A 637 -11.15 -17.41 -13.25
N CYS A 638 -10.54 -16.35 -12.71
CA CYS A 638 -10.99 -15.74 -11.45
C CYS A 638 -12.04 -14.65 -11.67
N MET A 639 -13.26 -14.90 -11.17
CA MET A 639 -14.29 -13.88 -10.98
C MET A 639 -14.15 -13.29 -9.56
N PRO A 640 -13.82 -11.99 -9.39
CA PRO A 640 -13.46 -11.41 -8.09
C PRO A 640 -14.69 -11.26 -7.17
N GLN A 641 -14.60 -11.77 -5.94
CA GLN A 641 -15.71 -11.72 -4.97
C GLN A 641 -15.41 -10.80 -3.77
N ALA A 642 -14.15 -10.70 -3.35
CA ALA A 642 -13.66 -9.84 -2.27
C ALA A 642 -12.16 -9.54 -2.45
N MET A 643 -11.66 -8.51 -1.77
CA MET A 643 -10.23 -8.13 -1.79
C MET A 643 -9.72 -7.78 -0.38
N ALA A 644 -8.41 -7.98 -0.16
CA ALA A 644 -7.67 -7.51 1.02
C ALA A 644 -6.28 -6.97 0.62
N HIS A 645 -5.60 -6.29 1.55
CA HIS A 645 -4.30 -5.64 1.32
C HIS A 645 -3.38 -5.80 2.52
N THR A 646 -2.13 -6.17 2.26
CA THR A 646 -1.02 -6.01 3.21
C THR A 646 -0.01 -5.00 2.67
N HIS A 647 0.59 -4.23 3.57
CA HIS A 647 1.78 -3.46 3.24
C HIS A 647 3.05 -4.34 3.27
N LEU A 648 3.11 -5.41 4.07
CA LEU A 648 4.30 -6.27 4.13
C LEU A 648 4.45 -7.05 2.82
N GLY A 649 5.53 -6.79 2.07
CA GLY A 649 5.69 -7.30 0.69
C GLY A 649 4.86 -6.56 -0.38
N GLY A 650 3.87 -5.74 0.02
CA GLY A 650 3.06 -4.93 -0.88
C GLY A 650 2.13 -5.77 -1.79
N TYR A 651 1.23 -6.56 -1.20
CA TYR A 651 0.31 -7.43 -1.95
C TYR A 651 -1.17 -7.09 -1.75
N PHE A 652 -1.94 -7.20 -2.84
CA PHE A 652 -3.39 -7.33 -2.81
C PHE A 652 -3.79 -8.79 -2.99
N PHE A 653 -4.70 -9.27 -2.15
CA PHE A 653 -5.30 -10.61 -2.22
C PHE A 653 -6.69 -10.49 -2.85
N ILE A 654 -7.02 -11.34 -3.82
CA ILE A 654 -8.36 -11.41 -4.45
C ILE A 654 -8.96 -12.79 -4.19
N GLN A 655 -10.13 -12.85 -3.58
CA GLN A 655 -10.95 -14.06 -3.54
C GLN A 655 -11.63 -14.28 -4.89
N CYS A 656 -11.51 -15.50 -5.42
CA CYS A 656 -12.17 -15.91 -6.66
C CYS A 656 -13.44 -16.72 -6.37
N ARG A 657 -14.41 -16.71 -7.30
CA ARG A 657 -15.58 -17.60 -7.23
C ARG A 657 -15.17 -19.05 -7.50
N GLN A 658 -15.62 -19.96 -6.64
CA GLN A 658 -15.46 -21.40 -6.84
C GLN A 658 -16.75 -22.00 -7.43
N ASP A 659 -16.95 -21.81 -8.74
CA ASP A 659 -17.96 -22.57 -9.48
C ASP A 659 -17.37 -23.96 -9.81
N GLY A 660 -17.99 -25.01 -9.26
CA GLY A 660 -17.39 -26.35 -9.04
C GLY A 660 -17.10 -27.22 -10.27
N SER A 661 -16.76 -26.62 -11.41
CA SER A 661 -16.48 -27.30 -12.69
C SER A 661 -15.14 -26.89 -13.33
N THR A 662 -14.35 -26.01 -12.71
CA THR A 662 -13.10 -25.49 -13.30
C THR A 662 -11.91 -25.51 -12.35
N SER A 663 -10.70 -25.66 -12.90
CA SER A 663 -9.42 -25.56 -12.20
C SER A 663 -8.99 -24.10 -11.95
N ALA A 664 -9.94 -23.24 -11.56
CA ALA A 664 -9.68 -21.84 -11.25
C ALA A 664 -8.95 -21.70 -9.90
N ALA A 665 -8.02 -20.74 -9.81
CA ALA A 665 -7.34 -20.45 -8.54
C ALA A 665 -8.37 -19.94 -7.51
N PRO A 666 -8.39 -20.47 -6.26
CA PRO A 666 -9.36 -20.04 -5.26
C PRO A 666 -9.10 -18.60 -4.74
N GLN A 667 -7.84 -18.18 -4.77
CA GLN A 667 -7.42 -16.83 -4.38
C GLN A 667 -6.17 -16.43 -5.20
N LEU A 668 -6.10 -15.18 -5.65
CA LEU A 668 -4.99 -14.62 -6.43
C LEU A 668 -4.21 -13.55 -5.65
N LEU A 669 -2.94 -13.39 -6.01
CA LEU A 669 -2.05 -12.32 -5.56
C LEU A 669 -1.86 -11.29 -6.68
N ILE A 670 -1.95 -10.00 -6.34
CA ILE A 670 -1.55 -8.87 -7.19
C ILE A 670 -0.45 -8.07 -6.49
N ASP A 671 0.58 -7.68 -7.24
CA ASP A 671 1.58 -6.73 -6.75
C ASP A 671 1.04 -5.30 -6.68
N SER A 672 1.24 -4.62 -5.55
CA SER A 672 0.68 -3.28 -5.33
C SER A 672 1.40 -2.13 -6.04
N VAL A 673 2.56 -2.38 -6.65
CA VAL A 673 3.36 -1.39 -7.39
C VAL A 673 3.12 -1.51 -8.90
N THR A 674 3.26 -2.71 -9.47
CA THR A 674 3.11 -2.95 -10.92
C THR A 674 1.66 -3.19 -11.35
N ASP A 675 0.75 -3.47 -10.41
CA ASP A 675 -0.60 -4.01 -10.62
C ASP A 675 -0.64 -5.33 -11.43
N SER A 676 0.42 -6.14 -11.35
CA SER A 676 0.46 -7.44 -12.01
C SER A 676 -0.18 -8.54 -11.17
N VAL A 677 -0.92 -9.45 -11.81
CA VAL A 677 -1.33 -10.71 -11.18
C VAL A 677 -0.10 -11.62 -11.10
N ASN A 678 0.38 -11.88 -9.88
CA ASN A 678 1.56 -12.73 -9.65
C ASN A 678 1.22 -14.22 -9.82
N GLY A 679 -0.01 -14.62 -9.45
CA GLY A 679 -0.47 -16.01 -9.53
C GLY A 679 -1.40 -16.40 -8.37
N PRO A 680 -1.65 -17.71 -8.17
CA PRO A 680 -2.46 -18.22 -7.05
C PRO A 680 -1.76 -18.06 -5.69
N ASN A 681 -2.53 -17.79 -4.64
CA ASN A 681 -2.07 -17.89 -3.25
C ASN A 681 -2.12 -19.36 -2.77
N GLY A 682 -1.44 -20.28 -3.47
CA GLY A 682 -1.50 -21.72 -3.20
C GLY A 682 -2.92 -22.31 -3.27
N ASP A 683 -3.24 -23.25 -2.38
CA ASP A 683 -4.59 -23.83 -2.16
C ASP A 683 -5.39 -23.07 -1.08
N VAL A 684 -5.19 -21.75 -0.96
CA VAL A 684 -5.90 -20.93 0.04
C VAL A 684 -7.27 -20.51 -0.48
N SER A 685 -8.32 -20.93 0.22
CA SER A 685 -9.71 -20.66 -0.14
C SER A 685 -10.41 -19.67 0.81
N GLY A 686 -11.41 -18.97 0.28
CA GLY A 686 -12.25 -18.05 1.05
C GLY A 686 -11.85 -16.58 1.00
N THR A 687 -12.59 -15.78 1.76
CA THR A 687 -12.42 -14.33 1.91
C THR A 687 -11.14 -14.07 2.70
N PRO A 688 -10.16 -13.32 2.17
CA PRO A 688 -8.98 -12.93 2.95
C PRO A 688 -9.32 -11.78 3.91
N HIS A 689 -8.93 -11.91 5.17
CA HIS A 689 -8.98 -10.86 6.20
C HIS A 689 -7.57 -10.59 6.70
N THR A 690 -7.11 -9.33 6.65
CA THR A 690 -5.76 -8.92 7.08
C THR A 690 -5.77 -8.36 8.50
N SER A 691 -4.75 -8.69 9.30
CA SER A 691 -4.58 -8.10 10.65
C SER A 691 -4.30 -6.59 10.57
N PRO A 692 -4.61 -5.80 11.61
CA PRO A 692 -4.40 -4.34 11.62
C PRO A 692 -2.96 -3.88 11.33
N ASP A 693 -1.97 -4.73 11.56
CA ASP A 693 -0.54 -4.54 11.30
C ASP A 693 -0.02 -5.20 10.02
N GLY A 694 -0.89 -5.75 9.17
CA GLY A 694 -0.52 -6.37 7.89
C GLY A 694 0.16 -7.74 7.98
N ARG A 695 0.52 -8.20 9.19
CA ARG A 695 1.36 -9.39 9.42
C ARG A 695 0.66 -10.72 9.15
N PHE A 696 -0.64 -10.81 9.40
CA PHE A 696 -1.40 -12.06 9.27
C PHE A 696 -2.53 -11.93 8.27
N ILE A 697 -2.70 -12.96 7.43
CA ILE A 697 -3.87 -13.15 6.57
C ILE A 697 -4.63 -14.37 7.08
N VAL A 698 -5.91 -14.18 7.36
CA VAL A 698 -6.85 -15.23 7.72
C VAL A 698 -7.84 -15.37 6.56
N SER A 699 -7.77 -16.46 5.81
CA SER A 699 -8.72 -16.74 4.73
C SER A 699 -9.76 -17.77 5.17
N ALA A 700 -11.03 -17.39 5.07
CA ALA A 700 -12.16 -18.17 5.59
C ALA A 700 -13.34 -18.18 4.61
N ALA A 701 -14.06 -19.30 4.50
CA ALA A 701 -15.20 -19.42 3.61
C ALA A 701 -16.47 -19.88 4.33
N ALA A 702 -17.62 -19.47 3.79
CA ALA A 702 -18.94 -19.98 4.16
C ALA A 702 -19.13 -21.46 3.75
N THR A 703 -18.58 -21.86 2.60
CA THR A 703 -18.76 -23.18 1.99
C THR A 703 -17.69 -24.21 2.35
N SER A 704 -16.60 -23.80 3.02
CA SER A 704 -15.47 -24.66 3.36
C SER A 704 -15.32 -24.81 4.88
N PRO A 705 -15.04 -26.01 5.41
CA PRO A 705 -14.62 -26.22 6.79
C PRO A 705 -13.12 -25.95 7.00
N LYS A 706 -12.40 -25.33 6.04
CA LYS A 706 -11.02 -24.87 6.22
C LYS A 706 -10.98 -23.40 6.68
N LEU A 707 -10.10 -23.12 7.64
CA LEU A 707 -9.63 -21.80 8.03
C LEU A 707 -8.12 -21.74 7.78
N HIS A 708 -7.70 -20.97 6.79
CA HIS A 708 -6.30 -20.82 6.41
C HIS A 708 -5.68 -19.61 7.12
N VAL A 709 -4.50 -19.78 7.71
CA VAL A 709 -3.77 -18.72 8.42
C VAL A 709 -2.34 -18.63 7.88
N GLN A 710 -2.02 -17.48 7.29
CA GLN A 710 -0.70 -17.17 6.76
C GLN A 710 -0.07 -16.00 7.52
N GLU A 711 1.23 -16.08 7.77
CA GLU A 711 2.06 -14.94 8.18
C GLU A 711 2.80 -14.39 6.95
N ILE A 712 3.04 -13.08 6.95
CA ILE A 712 3.82 -12.40 5.93
C ILE A 712 5.04 -11.77 6.60
N THR A 713 6.23 -12.20 6.19
CA THR A 713 7.48 -11.76 6.80
C THR A 713 7.83 -10.32 6.41
N LEU A 714 8.79 -9.73 7.13
CA LEU A 714 9.40 -8.44 6.76
C LEU A 714 10.20 -8.48 5.43
N ARG A 715 10.26 -9.63 4.76
CA ARG A 715 10.79 -9.84 3.41
C ARG A 715 9.68 -10.04 2.36
N GLY A 716 8.41 -9.90 2.72
CA GLY A 716 7.29 -10.20 1.83
C GLY A 716 7.13 -11.68 1.49
N GLU A 717 7.75 -12.59 2.25
CA GLU A 717 7.52 -14.03 2.07
C GLU A 717 6.20 -14.40 2.75
N ILE A 718 5.28 -15.02 2.00
CA ILE A 718 4.00 -15.53 2.53
C ILE A 718 4.23 -16.97 3.01
N GLN A 719 3.96 -17.23 4.29
CA GLN A 719 4.20 -18.52 4.93
C GLN A 719 2.91 -19.01 5.61
N THR A 720 2.39 -20.18 5.23
CA THR A 720 1.22 -20.77 5.91
C THR A 720 1.63 -21.27 7.30
N LEU A 721 1.03 -20.71 8.35
CA LEU A 721 1.22 -21.15 9.73
C LEU A 721 0.29 -22.29 10.11
N TYR A 722 -1.00 -22.16 9.78
CA TYR A 722 -2.03 -23.11 10.19
C TYR A 722 -3.10 -23.28 9.10
N ASP A 723 -3.34 -24.53 8.68
CA ASP A 723 -4.54 -24.92 7.94
C ASP A 723 -5.46 -25.68 8.91
N LEU A 724 -6.48 -25.01 9.43
CA LEU A 724 -7.32 -25.52 10.51
C LEU A 724 -8.67 -26.04 9.97
N THR A 725 -9.02 -27.28 10.30
CA THR A 725 -10.36 -27.82 10.07
C THR A 725 -11.30 -27.42 11.21
N ILE A 726 -12.46 -26.85 10.86
CA ILE A 726 -13.45 -26.27 11.78
C ILE A 726 -14.86 -26.83 11.50
N SER A 727 -15.83 -26.56 12.38
CA SER A 727 -17.25 -26.76 12.05
C SER A 727 -17.69 -25.82 10.92
N GLN A 728 -18.71 -26.23 10.16
CA GLN A 728 -18.94 -25.70 8.80
C GLN A 728 -19.32 -24.20 8.76
N GLY A 729 -18.55 -23.47 7.95
CA GLY A 729 -18.88 -22.14 7.46
C GLY A 729 -18.57 -21.00 8.45
N ILE A 730 -17.56 -20.20 8.13
CA ILE A 730 -17.33 -18.89 8.76
C ILE A 730 -18.09 -17.82 7.98
N SER A 731 -18.78 -16.95 8.71
CA SER A 731 -19.63 -15.89 8.16
C SER A 731 -19.06 -14.47 8.33
N ASP A 732 -18.27 -14.21 9.37
CA ASP A 732 -17.48 -12.98 9.58
C ASP A 732 -16.27 -13.26 10.49
N VAL A 733 -15.26 -12.39 10.47
CA VAL A 733 -14.00 -12.52 11.23
C VAL A 733 -13.56 -11.16 11.80
N ALA A 734 -13.20 -11.14 13.09
CA ALA A 734 -12.62 -9.96 13.76
C ALA A 734 -11.26 -10.29 14.40
N PHE A 735 -10.32 -9.35 14.32
CA PHE A 735 -9.02 -9.41 15.01
C PHE A 735 -9.06 -8.59 16.30
N GLN A 736 -8.54 -9.14 17.39
CA GLN A 736 -8.36 -8.43 18.66
C GLN A 736 -6.90 -8.55 19.10
N ARG A 737 -6.25 -7.44 19.48
CA ARG A 737 -4.85 -7.47 19.92
C ARG A 737 -4.72 -8.19 21.27
N SER A 738 -3.66 -8.98 21.44
CA SER A 738 -3.43 -9.72 22.69
C SER A 738 -3.19 -8.77 23.88
N PHE A 739 -3.87 -9.06 24.98
CA PHE A 739 -3.72 -8.34 26.26
C PHE A 739 -2.50 -8.78 27.07
N THR A 740 -1.81 -9.87 26.66
CA THR A 740 -0.73 -10.52 27.41
C THR A 740 0.61 -10.53 26.69
N GLN A 741 0.63 -10.36 25.37
CA GLN A 741 1.83 -10.37 24.54
C GLN A 741 1.80 -9.23 23.51
N GLY A 742 2.92 -8.54 23.33
CA GLY A 742 3.08 -7.55 22.27
C GLY A 742 3.05 -8.18 20.88
N ASN A 743 2.40 -7.50 19.93
CA ASN A 743 2.36 -7.86 18.50
C ASN A 743 1.86 -9.29 18.21
N GLN A 744 0.82 -9.69 18.95
CA GLN A 744 0.05 -10.92 18.78
C GLN A 744 -1.45 -10.59 18.74
N TYR A 745 -2.26 -11.45 18.10
CA TYR A 745 -3.71 -11.31 18.02
C TYR A 745 -4.45 -12.59 18.41
N TYR A 746 -5.67 -12.39 18.90
CA TYR A 746 -6.73 -13.37 18.86
C TYR A 746 -7.62 -13.09 17.64
N VAL A 747 -8.06 -14.15 16.98
CA VAL A 747 -9.00 -14.11 15.85
C VAL A 747 -10.30 -14.72 16.31
N TYR A 748 -11.41 -13.99 16.18
CA TYR A 748 -12.75 -14.45 16.51
C TYR A 748 -13.58 -14.59 15.24
N ALA A 749 -14.16 -15.78 15.02
CA ALA A 749 -14.88 -16.10 13.78
C ALA A 749 -16.27 -16.67 14.08
N THR A 750 -17.28 -16.12 13.40
CA THR A 750 -18.70 -16.45 13.62
C THR A 750 -19.16 -17.56 12.69
N LEU A 751 -19.66 -18.64 13.28
CA LEU A 751 -20.12 -19.80 12.53
C LEU A 751 -21.52 -19.56 11.94
N GLU A 752 -21.70 -19.97 10.67
CA GLU A 752 -22.95 -19.82 9.91
C GLU A 752 -23.96 -20.94 10.25
N THR A 753 -23.46 -22.15 10.52
CA THR A 753 -24.28 -23.32 10.86
C THR A 753 -24.49 -23.53 12.37
N GLU A 754 -23.57 -23.08 13.22
CA GLU A 754 -23.59 -23.36 14.67
C GLU A 754 -23.90 -22.11 15.54
N PRO A 755 -24.63 -22.28 16.67
CA PRO A 755 -24.84 -21.24 17.67
C PRO A 755 -23.62 -21.11 18.61
N ALA A 756 -22.44 -20.90 18.02
CA ALA A 756 -21.16 -20.82 18.71
C ALA A 756 -20.20 -19.83 18.03
N LEU A 757 -19.12 -19.48 18.73
CA LEU A 757 -18.05 -18.62 18.26
C LEU A 757 -16.71 -19.35 18.38
N LEU A 758 -15.96 -19.42 17.28
CA LEU A 758 -14.57 -19.87 17.28
C LEU A 758 -13.66 -18.71 17.71
N PHE A 759 -12.67 -19.01 18.55
CA PHE A 759 -11.52 -18.13 18.78
C PHE A 759 -10.21 -18.87 18.55
N LEU A 760 -9.18 -18.17 18.06
CA LEU A 760 -7.86 -18.69 17.74
C LEU A 760 -6.78 -17.73 18.27
N GLU A 761 -5.80 -18.28 19.00
CA GLU A 761 -4.59 -17.57 19.43
C GLU A 761 -3.49 -17.71 18.36
N LEU A 762 -3.17 -16.63 17.63
CA LEU A 762 -2.18 -16.69 16.53
C LEU A 762 -0.75 -17.02 16.99
N SER A 763 -0.42 -16.79 18.26
CA SER A 763 0.92 -17.07 18.80
C SER A 763 1.17 -18.55 19.11
N THR A 764 0.11 -19.38 19.21
CA THR A 764 0.21 -20.78 19.63
C THR A 764 -0.58 -21.76 18.77
N GLY A 765 -1.42 -21.28 17.85
CA GLY A 765 -2.36 -22.08 17.08
C GLY A 765 -3.53 -22.65 17.90
N LYS A 766 -3.66 -22.28 19.18
CA LYS A 766 -4.72 -22.81 20.05
C LYS A 766 -6.08 -22.26 19.64
N THR A 767 -6.97 -23.16 19.26
CA THR A 767 -8.38 -22.88 19.06
C THR A 767 -9.19 -23.11 20.35
N GLY A 768 -10.30 -22.39 20.47
CA GLY A 768 -11.34 -22.63 21.47
C GLY A 768 -12.70 -22.24 20.91
N VAL A 769 -13.77 -22.79 21.48
CA VAL A 769 -15.14 -22.55 21.02
C VAL A 769 -16.00 -22.09 22.18
N LEU A 770 -16.46 -20.83 22.12
CA LEU A 770 -17.45 -20.29 23.04
C LEU A 770 -18.85 -20.76 22.57
N LYS A 771 -19.44 -21.66 23.35
CA LYS A 771 -20.77 -22.25 23.11
C LYS A 771 -21.87 -21.43 23.82
N ASN A 772 -23.12 -21.87 23.68
CA ASN A 772 -24.31 -21.29 24.33
C ASN A 772 -24.70 -19.89 23.81
N LEU A 773 -24.42 -19.58 22.53
CA LEU A 773 -25.14 -18.51 21.83
C LEU A 773 -26.53 -19.02 21.40
N LYS A 774 -27.37 -18.13 20.87
CA LYS A 774 -28.63 -18.50 20.17
C LYS A 774 -28.37 -18.65 18.67
N GLU A 775 -29.41 -18.93 17.88
CA GLU A 775 -29.29 -19.06 16.42
C GLU A 775 -28.89 -17.72 15.73
N PRO A 776 -28.14 -17.77 14.60
CA PRO A 776 -27.79 -16.56 13.86
C PRO A 776 -29.02 -15.90 13.22
N PRO A 777 -28.97 -14.60 12.86
CA PRO A 777 -30.09 -13.90 12.25
C PRO A 777 -30.50 -14.50 10.89
N ARG A 778 -31.74 -15.00 10.76
CA ARG A 778 -32.29 -15.57 9.52
C ARG A 778 -33.21 -14.59 8.78
N GLY A 779 -33.21 -14.68 7.45
CA GLY A 779 -34.05 -13.87 6.57
C GLY A 779 -33.79 -14.15 5.08
N PRO A 780 -34.50 -13.43 4.18
CA PRO A 780 -34.33 -13.59 2.74
C PRO A 780 -32.92 -13.17 2.29
N ALA A 781 -32.43 -13.81 1.22
CA ALA A 781 -31.20 -13.41 0.55
C ALA A 781 -31.45 -12.20 -0.35
N TRP A 782 -30.65 -11.14 -0.21
CA TRP A 782 -30.67 -9.96 -1.08
C TRP A 782 -29.69 -10.13 -2.25
N PRO A 783 -29.78 -9.32 -3.32
CA PRO A 783 -28.81 -9.35 -4.43
C PRO A 783 -27.34 -9.20 -3.98
N TRP A 784 -27.10 -8.44 -2.90
CA TRP A 784 -25.80 -8.23 -2.27
C TRP A 784 -25.46 -9.24 -1.15
N GLY A 785 -26.29 -10.26 -0.93
CA GLY A 785 -26.09 -11.31 0.08
C GLY A 785 -27.24 -11.47 1.09
N GLY A 786 -27.28 -12.62 1.77
CA GLY A 786 -28.21 -12.87 2.87
C GLY A 786 -27.74 -12.33 4.22
N PRO A 787 -28.62 -12.25 5.23
CA PRO A 787 -28.23 -11.89 6.59
C PRO A 787 -27.25 -12.93 7.15
N ARG A 788 -26.10 -12.45 7.61
CA ARG A 788 -25.05 -13.23 8.25
C ARG A 788 -24.81 -12.76 9.68
N ARG A 789 -24.20 -13.63 10.50
CA ARG A 789 -23.74 -13.26 11.83
C ARG A 789 -22.43 -12.48 11.72
N ILE A 790 -22.55 -11.15 11.73
CA ILE A 790 -21.38 -10.26 11.84
C ILE A 790 -20.69 -10.37 13.20
N MET A 791 -19.41 -10.02 13.27
CA MET A 791 -18.67 -9.82 14.50
C MET A 791 -18.03 -8.43 14.53
N ARG A 792 -18.23 -7.66 15.59
CA ARG A 792 -17.52 -6.38 15.77
C ARG A 792 -16.85 -6.32 17.13
N ASP A 793 -15.55 -6.09 17.11
CA ASP A 793 -14.75 -5.70 18.26
C ASP A 793 -15.11 -4.28 18.72
N SER A 794 -14.65 -3.93 19.92
CA SER A 794 -14.76 -2.57 20.48
C SER A 794 -13.56 -1.69 20.13
N GLY A 795 -13.01 -1.85 18.92
CA GLY A 795 -11.96 -1.01 18.38
C GLY A 795 -10.63 -1.10 19.12
N LEU A 796 -9.89 0.02 19.11
CA LEU A 796 -8.62 0.12 19.82
C LEU A 796 -8.87 0.03 21.34
N PHE A 797 -8.08 -0.81 22.01
CA PHE A 797 -8.29 -1.26 23.39
C PHE A 797 -9.59 -2.02 23.68
N GLY A 798 -10.37 -2.34 22.64
CA GLY A 798 -11.63 -3.03 22.75
C GLY A 798 -11.52 -4.38 23.44
N GLN A 799 -11.82 -4.43 24.74
CA GLN A 799 -11.91 -5.65 25.53
C GLN A 799 -13.06 -6.56 25.06
N TYR A 800 -14.09 -5.96 24.45
CA TYR A 800 -15.37 -6.58 24.16
C TYR A 800 -15.58 -6.84 22.67
N LEU A 801 -16.34 -7.88 22.38
CA LEU A 801 -16.80 -8.25 21.05
C LEU A 801 -18.33 -8.38 21.10
N LEU A 802 -19.03 -7.88 20.08
CA LEU A 802 -20.49 -7.96 19.96
C LEU A 802 -20.87 -8.75 18.70
N THR A 803 -21.69 -9.78 18.89
CA THR A 803 -22.31 -10.56 17.80
C THR A 803 -23.83 -10.64 17.97
N PRO A 804 -24.62 -10.46 16.89
CA PRO A 804 -26.06 -10.62 16.95
C PRO A 804 -26.51 -12.08 16.85
N ALA A 805 -27.73 -12.31 17.29
CA ALA A 805 -28.55 -13.50 17.09
C ALA A 805 -29.96 -13.06 16.63
N GLN A 806 -30.87 -14.02 16.46
CA GLN A 806 -32.21 -13.77 15.90
C GLN A 806 -33.02 -12.67 16.65
N GLU A 807 -33.08 -12.74 17.99
CA GLU A 807 -33.83 -11.80 18.85
C GLU A 807 -33.01 -11.27 20.04
N SER A 808 -31.67 -11.32 19.95
CA SER A 808 -30.77 -10.87 21.00
C SER A 808 -29.36 -10.56 20.50
N LEU A 809 -28.56 -9.93 21.36
CA LEU A 809 -27.15 -9.62 21.13
C LEU A 809 -26.29 -10.25 22.22
N PHE A 810 -25.13 -10.78 21.85
CA PHE A 810 -24.18 -11.35 22.79
C PHE A 810 -22.94 -10.45 22.87
N LEU A 811 -22.64 -10.01 24.09
CA LEU A 811 -21.39 -9.34 24.45
C LEU A 811 -20.42 -10.37 25.01
N ILE A 812 -19.19 -10.37 24.50
CA ILE A 812 -18.13 -11.33 24.80
C ILE A 812 -16.95 -10.57 25.37
N ASN A 813 -16.35 -11.08 26.45
CA ASN A 813 -15.14 -10.52 27.05
C ASN A 813 -13.91 -11.23 26.45
N GLY A 814 -13.31 -10.65 25.42
CA GLY A 814 -12.15 -11.24 24.73
C GLY A 814 -10.90 -11.39 25.61
N ARG A 815 -10.75 -10.53 26.63
CA ARG A 815 -9.68 -10.67 27.65
C ARG A 815 -9.83 -11.93 28.53
N GLN A 816 -11.03 -12.52 28.58
CA GLN A 816 -11.32 -13.76 29.33
C GLN A 816 -11.75 -14.94 28.44
N ASN A 817 -12.00 -14.71 27.15
CA ASN A 817 -12.64 -15.67 26.22
C ASN A 817 -13.98 -16.23 26.73
N THR A 818 -14.73 -15.42 27.48
CA THR A 818 -16.03 -15.78 28.07
C THR A 818 -17.16 -14.92 27.53
N LEU A 819 -18.39 -15.46 27.55
CA LEU A 819 -19.58 -14.64 27.35
C LEU A 819 -19.74 -13.69 28.55
N ARG A 820 -19.89 -12.39 28.28
CA ARG A 820 -20.13 -11.36 29.31
C ARG A 820 -21.61 -11.30 29.66
N CYS A 821 -22.49 -11.27 28.65
CA CYS A 821 -23.95 -11.19 28.83
C CYS A 821 -24.71 -11.38 27.51
N GLU A 822 -26.02 -11.62 27.61
CA GLU A 822 -26.98 -11.54 26.51
C GLU A 822 -27.93 -10.35 26.73
N VAL A 823 -28.07 -9.49 25.73
CA VAL A 823 -29.09 -8.43 25.68
C VAL A 823 -30.26 -8.94 24.84
N SER A 824 -31.35 -9.34 25.50
CA SER A 824 -32.53 -9.94 24.86
C SER A 824 -33.53 -8.90 24.35
N GLY A 825 -34.38 -9.29 23.39
CA GLY A 825 -35.47 -8.45 22.88
C GLY A 825 -35.08 -7.51 21.74
N ILE A 826 -34.04 -7.88 20.98
CA ILE A 826 -33.48 -7.06 19.89
C ILE A 826 -33.56 -7.84 18.58
N LYS A 827 -34.49 -7.47 17.70
CA LYS A 827 -34.79 -8.24 16.48
C LYS A 827 -33.92 -7.81 15.32
N ARG A 828 -33.15 -8.76 14.77
CA ARG A 828 -32.25 -8.55 13.62
C ARG A 828 -31.32 -7.33 13.78
N GLY A 829 -30.44 -7.35 14.77
CA GLY A 829 -29.32 -6.39 14.87
C GLY A 829 -28.23 -6.62 13.81
N THR A 830 -28.58 -6.56 12.52
CA THR A 830 -27.72 -7.01 11.40
C THR A 830 -26.61 -6.02 11.03
N THR A 831 -26.60 -4.82 11.61
CA THR A 831 -25.54 -3.83 11.39
C THR A 831 -25.11 -3.27 12.75
N VAL A 832 -23.82 -3.35 13.05
CA VAL A 832 -23.20 -2.94 14.32
C VAL A 832 -22.02 -2.03 14.00
N VAL A 833 -21.88 -0.95 14.76
CA VAL A 833 -20.75 -0.02 14.72
C VAL A 833 -20.24 0.19 16.14
N TRP A 834 -18.93 0.12 16.33
CA TRP A 834 -18.30 0.63 17.54
C TRP A 834 -18.05 2.14 17.41
N VAL A 835 -18.43 2.88 18.44
CA VAL A 835 -17.91 4.23 18.67
C VAL A 835 -17.58 4.35 20.15
N GLY A 836 -16.28 4.48 20.45
CA GLY A 836 -15.83 5.10 21.69
C GLY A 836 -15.01 6.36 21.38
N GLU A 837 -14.57 7.03 22.44
CA GLU A 837 -13.23 7.61 22.37
C GLU A 837 -12.28 6.53 21.86
N VAL A 838 -11.47 6.88 20.86
CA VAL A 838 -10.34 6.05 20.46
C VAL A 838 -9.40 6.01 21.64
#